data_AF-A0A4U6XSR3-F1
#
_entry.id   AF-A0A4U6XSR3-F1
#
_cell.length_a   1.000
_cell.length_b   1.000
_cell.length_c   1.000
_cell.angle_alpha   90.00
_cell.angle_beta   90.00
_cell.angle_gamma   90.00
#
_symmetry.space_group_name_H-M   'P 1'
#
loop_
_entity.id
_entity.type
_entity.pdbx_description
1 polymer ?
#
loop_
_entity_poly.entity_id
_entity_poly.type
_entity_poly.pdbx_seq_one_letter_code
_entity_poly.pdbx_strand_id
1 'polypeptide(L)'
;MHSLKHIADMAAVTERFTQHLSAAYKYGGESLWEFAYKELDEAGALCDDASLSDDERRSCHRRFLLQKGAIERRQGDFAEAIRTLEYAISEYGTYDLEHARMLGELGTAFQRQDPFERADELYAEQHTLAVKLAAEAKDQRSVWRAEALAARAIGYRGIMAYMLSVPDLDDNRRTNHEGLRDAIDKSMQRVASTRALLRAIANEDAAFQHEVKATTCICVALDRLSLCHGAAGNTAEAVNWARETVAEGKAFDPTIQAFGRFFLGLALQRNGDLEEAIQQWTRHGKGDLETAAIALCRQPSSETLGYMRQLVKYQVPLDHYNEQGYSPLDYAIMGGSEAMGALVMQGLRQEYLRNGFTPDETEVLIQMRKTEADRRKEYRSIFQKSFRPLLRTSAAETAKSSSDDQEVSSRAEQCIIGLRQAYSRLLVEQEITRSIFDDFKYIELSDFRSMTKLPQPGSLEDMNTMAKSVQRFGNTLEKQRNGSPFVIFLSYRWIGNGKPDDDQGTQLARMNAALSQFLAAHPWLSDDRVAVWLDVGCIHQLDPDIRQRGINALPLIIAQCNAMISLDDWAYHSRAWCSVEVLVMQTLRDSYGLHECWSQRSLSHFERAVTRPPIDDKLTGLQLTFPDKDGPTVKFLVRQSRILAKA
;
A
#
# COMPACT_ATOMS: atom_id res chain seq x y z
N MET A 1 11.06 -4.60 -44.55
CA MET A 1 11.77 -4.18 -43.30
C MET A 1 10.85 -3.46 -42.31
N HIS A 2 10.02 -2.48 -42.71
CA HIS A 2 9.11 -1.80 -41.76
C HIS A 2 8.07 -2.72 -41.07
N SER A 3 7.48 -3.68 -41.78
CA SER A 3 6.51 -4.62 -41.20
C SER A 3 7.14 -5.56 -40.16
N LEU A 4 8.37 -6.04 -40.38
CA LEU A 4 9.09 -6.89 -39.41
C LEU A 4 9.48 -6.13 -38.14
N LYS A 5 9.83 -4.84 -38.27
CA LYS A 5 10.14 -3.99 -37.12
C LYS A 5 8.90 -3.75 -36.25
N HIS A 6 7.77 -3.41 -36.87
CA HIS A 6 6.52 -3.20 -36.14
C HIS A 6 6.07 -4.47 -35.39
N ILE A 7 6.20 -5.65 -36.00
CA ILE A 7 5.88 -6.92 -35.34
C ILE A 7 6.82 -7.18 -34.16
N ALA A 8 8.10 -6.87 -34.28
CA ALA A 8 9.07 -7.01 -33.20
C ALA A 8 8.78 -6.04 -32.03
N ASP A 9 8.45 -4.78 -32.33
CA ASP A 9 8.13 -3.76 -31.33
C ASP A 9 6.84 -4.14 -30.55
N MET A 10 5.81 -4.57 -31.28
CA MET A 10 4.54 -5.08 -30.73
C MET A 10 4.74 -6.30 -29.82
N ALA A 11 5.57 -7.26 -30.25
CA ALA A 11 5.90 -8.45 -29.46
C ALA A 11 6.65 -8.06 -28.17
N ALA A 12 7.60 -7.12 -28.24
CA ALA A 12 8.35 -6.65 -27.09
C ALA A 12 7.45 -5.94 -26.06
N VAL A 13 6.50 -5.11 -26.50
CA VAL A 13 5.53 -4.47 -25.60
C VAL A 13 4.63 -5.51 -24.93
N THR A 14 4.10 -6.46 -25.70
CA THR A 14 3.24 -7.53 -25.18
C THR A 14 3.97 -8.43 -24.18
N GLU A 15 5.25 -8.72 -24.43
CA GLU A 15 6.10 -9.47 -23.52
C GLU A 15 6.29 -8.71 -22.20
N ARG A 16 6.67 -7.43 -22.25
CA ARG A 16 6.82 -6.57 -21.06
C ARG A 16 5.53 -6.45 -20.27
N PHE A 17 4.40 -6.25 -20.95
CA PHE A 17 3.08 -6.24 -20.33
C PHE A 17 2.83 -7.55 -19.55
N THR A 18 3.12 -8.69 -20.19
CA THR A 18 2.94 -10.01 -19.58
C THR A 18 3.88 -10.24 -18.39
N GLN A 19 5.12 -9.75 -18.45
CA GLN A 19 6.09 -9.81 -17.35
C GLN A 19 5.57 -9.04 -16.13
N HIS A 20 5.14 -7.78 -16.31
CA HIS A 20 4.58 -6.98 -15.21
C HIS A 20 3.29 -7.59 -14.64
N LEU A 21 2.38 -8.08 -15.50
CA LEU A 21 1.15 -8.73 -15.03
C LEU A 21 1.45 -10.01 -14.23
N SER A 22 2.46 -10.79 -14.65
CA SER A 22 2.90 -11.99 -13.94
C SER A 22 3.57 -11.65 -12.60
N ALA A 23 4.37 -10.59 -12.56
CA ALA A 23 4.95 -10.08 -11.32
C ALA A 23 3.86 -9.60 -10.35
N ALA A 24 2.86 -8.87 -10.85
CA ALA A 24 1.69 -8.45 -10.06
C ALA A 24 0.95 -9.66 -9.47
N TYR A 25 0.76 -10.72 -10.26
CA TYR A 25 0.12 -11.96 -9.78
C TYR A 25 0.95 -12.66 -8.71
N LYS A 26 2.27 -12.75 -8.90
CA LYS A 26 3.19 -13.33 -7.92
C LYS A 26 3.14 -12.57 -6.59
N TYR A 27 3.31 -11.25 -6.62
CA TYR A 27 3.21 -10.42 -5.42
C TYR A 27 1.83 -10.53 -4.75
N GLY A 28 0.76 -10.62 -5.54
CA GLY A 28 -0.59 -10.87 -5.02
C GLY A 28 -0.71 -12.22 -4.31
N GLY A 29 -0.10 -13.28 -4.83
CA GLY A 29 -0.06 -14.60 -4.18
C GLY A 29 0.69 -14.61 -2.85
N GLU A 30 1.67 -13.71 -2.70
CA GLU A 30 2.43 -13.48 -1.46
C GLU A 30 1.76 -12.44 -0.54
N SER A 31 0.55 -11.96 -0.87
CA SER A 31 -0.15 -10.89 -0.16
C SER A 31 0.62 -9.56 -0.08
N LEU A 32 1.55 -9.31 -1.01
CA LEU A 32 2.33 -8.08 -1.18
C LEU A 32 1.60 -7.08 -2.10
N TRP A 33 0.39 -6.67 -1.71
CA TRP A 33 -0.55 -5.96 -2.58
C TRP A 33 -0.05 -4.61 -3.11
N GLU A 34 0.80 -3.91 -2.36
CA GLU A 34 1.36 -2.63 -2.82
C GLU A 34 2.37 -2.83 -3.96
N PHE A 35 3.20 -3.88 -3.88
CA PHE A 35 4.09 -4.26 -4.98
C PHE A 35 3.29 -4.82 -6.16
N ALA A 36 2.22 -5.56 -5.90
CA ALA A 36 1.32 -6.02 -6.96
C ALA A 36 0.69 -4.85 -7.72
N TYR A 37 0.22 -3.83 -7.00
CA TYR A 37 -0.33 -2.61 -7.59
C TYR A 37 0.75 -1.82 -8.35
N LYS A 38 1.98 -1.76 -7.82
CA LYS A 38 3.13 -1.16 -8.50
C LYS A 38 3.35 -1.77 -9.88
N GLU A 39 3.48 -3.09 -9.96
CA GLU A 39 3.68 -3.79 -11.23
C GLU A 39 2.48 -3.62 -12.16
N LEU A 40 1.27 -3.60 -11.61
CA LEU A 40 0.06 -3.42 -12.41
C LEU A 40 -0.01 -2.03 -13.04
N ASP A 41 0.44 -0.99 -12.35
CA ASP A 41 0.59 0.36 -12.92
C ASP A 41 1.59 0.38 -14.08
N GLU A 42 2.68 -0.41 -14.00
CA GLU A 42 3.63 -0.59 -15.11
C GLU A 42 2.98 -1.31 -16.30
N ALA A 43 2.19 -2.34 -16.06
CA ALA A 43 1.40 -3.00 -17.10
C ALA A 43 0.38 -2.06 -17.75
N GLY A 44 -0.36 -1.28 -16.95
CA GLY A 44 -1.38 -0.34 -17.44
C GLY A 44 -0.82 0.73 -18.39
N ALA A 45 0.40 1.22 -18.13
CA ALA A 45 1.05 2.21 -18.99
C ALA A 45 1.45 1.64 -20.37
N LEU A 46 1.53 0.32 -20.52
CA LEU A 46 1.83 -0.34 -21.79
C LEU A 46 0.57 -0.61 -22.63
N CYS A 47 -0.63 -0.53 -22.03
CA CYS A 47 -1.88 -0.83 -22.73
C CYS A 47 -2.11 0.10 -23.93
N ASP A 48 -1.74 1.38 -23.82
CA ASP A 48 -1.95 2.40 -24.86
C ASP A 48 -0.73 2.63 -25.76
N ASP A 49 0.22 1.69 -25.79
CA ASP A 49 1.39 1.82 -26.66
C ASP A 49 0.99 1.85 -28.15
N ALA A 50 1.61 2.76 -28.91
CA ALA A 50 1.30 2.99 -30.31
C ALA A 50 1.69 1.81 -31.23
N SER A 51 2.57 0.92 -30.76
CA SER A 51 2.98 -0.28 -31.49
C SER A 51 1.95 -1.42 -31.42
N LEU A 52 0.99 -1.35 -30.48
CA LEU A 52 -0.04 -2.38 -30.34
C LEU A 52 -1.14 -2.21 -31.39
N SER A 53 -1.61 -3.34 -31.93
CA SER A 53 -2.87 -3.37 -32.69
C SER A 53 -4.06 -3.09 -31.79
N ASP A 54 -5.20 -2.74 -32.37
CA ASP A 54 -6.42 -2.46 -31.59
C ASP A 54 -6.90 -3.69 -30.79
N ASP A 55 -6.74 -4.89 -31.33
CA ASP A 55 -7.12 -6.13 -30.65
C ASP A 55 -6.21 -6.43 -29.45
N GLU A 56 -4.90 -6.21 -29.60
CA GLU A 56 -3.94 -6.37 -28.50
C GLU A 56 -4.14 -5.31 -27.43
N ARG A 57 -4.39 -4.05 -27.83
CA ARG A 57 -4.72 -2.97 -26.90
C ARG A 57 -5.95 -3.31 -26.06
N ARG A 58 -7.03 -3.77 -26.70
CA ARG A 58 -8.24 -4.25 -25.99
C ARG A 58 -7.91 -5.43 -25.07
N SER A 59 -7.12 -6.40 -25.52
CA SER A 59 -6.74 -7.54 -24.70
C SER A 59 -5.89 -7.15 -23.49
N CYS A 60 -4.97 -6.18 -23.64
CA CYS A 60 -4.14 -5.67 -22.55
C CYS A 60 -5.00 -4.93 -21.53
N HIS A 61 -5.85 -4.00 -21.97
CA HIS A 61 -6.79 -3.28 -21.11
C HIS A 61 -7.69 -4.21 -20.31
N ARG A 62 -8.27 -5.22 -20.97
CA ARG A 62 -9.14 -6.21 -20.32
C ARG A 62 -8.41 -6.96 -19.19
N ARG A 63 -7.21 -7.46 -19.46
CA ARG A 63 -6.38 -8.18 -18.48
C ARG A 63 -5.93 -7.28 -17.33
N PHE A 64 -5.53 -6.04 -17.66
CA PHE A 64 -5.16 -5.02 -16.68
C PHE A 64 -6.32 -4.70 -15.74
N LEU A 65 -7.50 -4.37 -16.27
CA LEU A 65 -8.68 -3.99 -15.48
C LEU A 65 -9.18 -5.15 -14.60
N LEU A 66 -9.19 -6.39 -15.11
CA LEU A 66 -9.50 -7.57 -14.30
C LEU A 66 -8.57 -7.67 -13.09
N GLN A 67 -7.25 -7.55 -13.29
CA GLN A 67 -6.31 -7.61 -12.16
C GLN A 67 -6.45 -6.41 -11.23
N LYS A 68 -6.70 -5.20 -11.77
CA LYS A 68 -6.87 -3.97 -11.00
C LYS A 68 -8.04 -4.10 -10.04
N GLY A 69 -9.23 -4.42 -10.56
CA GLY A 69 -10.42 -4.61 -9.74
C GLY A 69 -10.26 -5.73 -8.71
N ALA A 70 -9.55 -6.81 -9.07
CA ALA A 70 -9.28 -7.90 -8.13
C ALA A 70 -8.31 -7.49 -7.00
N ILE A 71 -7.33 -6.61 -7.26
CA ILE A 71 -6.44 -6.07 -6.22
C ILE A 71 -7.19 -5.07 -5.34
N GLU A 72 -7.93 -4.13 -5.92
CA GLU A 72 -8.75 -3.14 -5.20
C GLU A 72 -9.68 -3.82 -4.20
N ARG A 73 -10.39 -4.87 -4.64
CA ARG A 73 -11.25 -5.68 -3.78
C ARG A 73 -10.48 -6.32 -2.61
N ARG A 74 -9.26 -6.83 -2.84
CA ARG A 74 -8.45 -7.49 -1.80
C ARG A 74 -7.82 -6.50 -0.82
N GLN A 75 -7.74 -5.22 -1.19
CA GLN A 75 -7.32 -4.13 -0.32
C GLN A 75 -8.49 -3.50 0.45
N GLY A 76 -9.73 -3.93 0.21
CA GLY A 76 -10.93 -3.38 0.84
C GLY A 76 -11.56 -2.20 0.10
N ASP A 77 -10.99 -1.77 -1.03
CA ASP A 77 -11.50 -0.67 -1.87
C ASP A 77 -12.67 -1.16 -2.75
N PHE A 78 -13.72 -1.71 -2.15
CA PHE A 78 -14.81 -2.40 -2.87
C PHE A 78 -15.54 -1.49 -3.86
N ALA A 79 -15.74 -0.22 -3.53
CA ALA A 79 -16.42 0.72 -4.43
C ALA A 79 -15.62 0.99 -5.71
N GLU A 80 -14.29 1.10 -5.61
CA GLU A 80 -13.43 1.23 -6.79
C GLU A 80 -13.37 -0.08 -7.57
N ALA A 81 -13.27 -1.22 -6.87
CA ALA A 81 -13.30 -2.53 -7.52
C ALA A 81 -14.57 -2.74 -8.35
N ILE A 82 -15.74 -2.34 -7.83
CA ILE A 82 -17.00 -2.39 -8.59
C ILE A 82 -16.92 -1.52 -9.83
N ARG A 83 -16.54 -0.23 -9.68
CA ARG A 83 -16.39 0.69 -10.83
C ARG A 83 -15.45 0.15 -11.90
N THR A 84 -14.27 -0.32 -11.50
CA THR A 84 -13.26 -0.87 -12.39
C THR A 84 -13.77 -2.10 -13.14
N LEU A 85 -14.42 -3.04 -12.44
CA LEU A 85 -14.89 -4.30 -13.03
C LEU A 85 -16.14 -4.11 -13.89
N GLU A 86 -17.07 -3.24 -13.49
CA GLU A 86 -18.24 -2.88 -14.32
C GLU A 86 -17.80 -2.24 -15.63
N TYR A 87 -16.85 -1.30 -15.57
CA TYR A 87 -16.25 -0.69 -16.76
C TYR A 87 -15.55 -1.73 -17.65
N ALA A 88 -14.80 -2.66 -17.04
CA ALA A 88 -14.13 -3.72 -17.78
C ALA A 88 -15.12 -4.63 -18.53
N ILE A 89 -16.23 -4.98 -17.89
CA ILE A 89 -17.28 -5.82 -18.48
C ILE A 89 -18.05 -5.05 -19.57
N SER A 90 -18.37 -3.76 -19.36
CA SER A 90 -19.14 -2.98 -20.33
C SER A 90 -18.35 -2.68 -21.61
N GLU A 91 -17.08 -2.30 -21.47
CA GLU A 91 -16.25 -1.85 -22.60
C GLU A 91 -15.49 -3.00 -23.28
N TYR A 92 -15.05 -3.98 -22.52
CA TYR A 92 -14.16 -5.05 -22.99
C TYR A 92 -14.73 -6.45 -22.78
N GLY A 93 -16.01 -6.57 -22.40
CA GLY A 93 -16.69 -7.83 -22.16
C GLY A 93 -16.63 -8.76 -23.38
N THR A 94 -16.15 -9.97 -23.16
CA THR A 94 -16.09 -11.07 -24.13
C THR A 94 -16.75 -12.30 -23.51
N TYR A 95 -17.23 -13.27 -24.30
CA TYR A 95 -17.77 -14.52 -23.73
C TYR A 95 -16.64 -15.55 -23.53
N ASP A 96 -15.75 -15.28 -22.57
CA ASP A 96 -14.57 -16.11 -22.29
C ASP A 96 -14.26 -16.28 -20.78
N LEU A 97 -13.15 -16.95 -20.49
CA LEU A 97 -12.69 -17.23 -19.13
C LEU A 97 -12.35 -15.95 -18.33
N GLU A 98 -11.91 -14.87 -18.99
CA GLU A 98 -11.57 -13.62 -18.32
C GLU A 98 -12.84 -12.91 -17.86
N HIS A 99 -13.89 -12.90 -18.69
CA HIS A 99 -15.20 -12.40 -18.29
C HIS A 99 -15.80 -13.23 -17.15
N ALA A 100 -15.76 -14.56 -17.23
CA ALA A 100 -16.20 -15.41 -16.13
C ALA A 100 -15.43 -15.11 -14.82
N ARG A 101 -14.15 -14.74 -14.90
CA ARG A 101 -13.37 -14.28 -13.72
C ARG A 101 -13.84 -12.91 -13.21
N MET A 102 -14.10 -11.96 -14.10
CA MET A 102 -14.59 -10.63 -13.72
C MET A 102 -15.92 -10.72 -12.99
N LEU A 103 -16.88 -11.51 -13.50
CA LEU A 103 -18.18 -11.73 -12.85
C LEU A 103 -18.01 -12.23 -11.40
N GLY A 104 -17.09 -13.17 -11.18
CA GLY A 104 -16.82 -13.68 -9.84
C GLY A 104 -16.18 -12.67 -8.90
N GLU A 105 -15.22 -11.87 -9.38
CA GLU A 105 -14.62 -10.81 -8.56
C GLU A 105 -15.63 -9.68 -8.26
N LEU A 106 -16.46 -9.32 -9.24
CA LEU A 106 -17.51 -8.31 -9.09
C LEU A 106 -18.59 -8.78 -8.11
N GLY A 107 -19.03 -10.04 -8.23
CA GLY A 107 -19.96 -10.65 -7.29
C GLY A 107 -19.41 -10.63 -5.86
N THR A 108 -18.10 -10.90 -5.68
CA THR A 108 -17.46 -10.78 -4.36
C THR A 108 -17.42 -9.34 -3.85
N ALA A 109 -17.20 -8.36 -4.72
CA ALA A 109 -17.21 -6.96 -4.33
C ALA A 109 -18.62 -6.50 -3.89
N PHE A 110 -19.68 -6.91 -4.60
CA PHE A 110 -21.06 -6.66 -4.19
C PHE A 110 -21.42 -7.38 -2.90
N GLN A 111 -21.09 -8.67 -2.77
CA GLN A 111 -21.36 -9.44 -1.54
C GLN A 111 -20.76 -8.76 -0.31
N ARG A 112 -19.55 -8.19 -0.43
CA ARG A 112 -18.84 -7.53 0.68
C ARG A 112 -19.46 -6.20 1.10
N GLN A 113 -20.29 -5.60 0.26
CA GLN A 113 -21.05 -4.38 0.57
C GLN A 113 -22.50 -4.68 0.98
N ASP A 114 -22.91 -5.96 1.00
CA ASP A 114 -24.26 -6.46 1.33
C ASP A 114 -25.38 -6.38 0.26
N PRO A 115 -25.19 -5.93 -0.99
CA PRO A 115 -26.08 -6.22 -2.13
C PRO A 115 -26.13 -7.70 -2.52
N PHE A 116 -26.68 -8.56 -1.65
CA PHE A 116 -26.69 -10.01 -1.83
C PHE A 116 -27.42 -10.43 -3.11
N GLU A 117 -28.57 -9.83 -3.45
CA GLU A 117 -29.30 -10.19 -4.68
C GLU A 117 -28.42 -10.04 -5.93
N ARG A 118 -27.76 -8.88 -6.07
CA ARG A 118 -26.86 -8.61 -7.19
C ARG A 118 -25.66 -9.55 -7.20
N ALA A 119 -25.13 -9.89 -6.03
CA ALA A 119 -24.04 -10.86 -5.93
C ALA A 119 -24.47 -12.26 -6.41
N ASP A 120 -25.67 -12.74 -6.05
CA ASP A 120 -26.16 -14.08 -6.49
C ASP A 120 -26.31 -14.13 -8.00
N GLU A 121 -26.88 -13.08 -8.60
CA GLU A 121 -27.03 -12.97 -10.06
C GLU A 121 -25.68 -13.13 -10.76
N LEU A 122 -24.65 -12.40 -10.32
CA LEU A 122 -23.32 -12.45 -10.89
C LEU A 122 -22.65 -13.81 -10.71
N TYR A 123 -22.84 -14.45 -9.55
CA TYR A 123 -22.33 -15.80 -9.33
C TYR A 123 -23.07 -16.86 -10.16
N ALA A 124 -24.38 -16.71 -10.36
CA ALA A 124 -25.16 -17.59 -11.22
C ALA A 124 -24.75 -17.43 -12.69
N GLU A 125 -24.51 -16.20 -13.14
CA GLU A 125 -24.00 -15.89 -14.47
C GLU A 125 -22.59 -16.47 -14.67
N GLN A 126 -21.68 -16.25 -13.71
CA GLN A 126 -20.34 -16.86 -13.71
C GLN A 126 -20.43 -18.38 -13.84
N HIS A 127 -21.26 -19.03 -13.04
CA HIS A 127 -21.39 -20.48 -13.04
C HIS A 127 -21.87 -20.99 -14.41
N THR A 128 -22.92 -20.37 -14.94
CA THR A 128 -23.51 -20.74 -16.24
C THR A 128 -22.50 -20.57 -17.37
N LEU A 129 -21.79 -19.44 -17.41
CA LEU A 129 -20.76 -19.17 -18.40
C LEU A 129 -19.60 -20.17 -18.28
N ALA A 130 -19.11 -20.42 -17.06
CA ALA A 130 -18.01 -21.34 -16.83
C ALA A 130 -18.35 -22.79 -17.26
N VAL A 131 -19.55 -23.28 -16.96
CA VAL A 131 -20.00 -24.61 -17.42
C VAL A 131 -20.05 -24.67 -18.96
N LYS A 132 -20.58 -23.63 -19.60
CA LYS A 132 -20.62 -23.55 -21.06
C LYS A 132 -19.20 -23.56 -21.66
N LEU A 133 -18.30 -22.75 -21.12
CA LEU A 133 -16.91 -22.68 -21.57
C LEU A 133 -16.16 -24.01 -21.38
N ALA A 134 -16.45 -24.75 -20.31
CA ALA A 134 -15.89 -26.10 -20.12
C ALA A 134 -16.34 -27.06 -21.22
N ALA A 135 -17.62 -27.02 -21.60
CA ALA A 135 -18.16 -27.89 -22.65
C ALA A 135 -17.66 -27.53 -24.07
N GLU A 136 -17.38 -26.25 -24.31
CA GLU A 136 -16.93 -25.73 -25.62
C GLU A 136 -15.40 -25.71 -25.77
N ALA A 137 -14.65 -25.94 -24.68
CA ALA A 137 -13.20 -25.92 -24.68
C ALA A 137 -12.59 -27.00 -25.57
N LYS A 138 -11.57 -26.61 -26.36
CA LYS A 138 -10.86 -27.50 -27.28
C LYS A 138 -9.63 -28.16 -26.67
N ASP A 139 -9.23 -27.72 -25.49
CA ASP A 139 -8.07 -28.21 -24.76
C ASP A 139 -8.40 -28.44 -23.29
N GLN A 140 -7.73 -29.42 -22.69
CA GLN A 140 -8.01 -29.85 -21.33
C GLN A 140 -7.67 -28.79 -20.27
N ARG A 141 -6.66 -27.94 -20.51
CA ARG A 141 -6.28 -26.88 -19.57
C ARG A 141 -7.38 -25.83 -19.47
N SER A 142 -8.02 -25.49 -20.58
CA SER A 142 -9.19 -24.60 -20.60
C SER A 142 -10.40 -25.21 -19.89
N VAL A 143 -10.64 -26.52 -20.04
CA VAL A 143 -11.68 -27.23 -19.27
C VAL A 143 -11.44 -27.07 -17.77
N TRP A 144 -10.23 -27.37 -17.30
CA TRP A 144 -9.89 -27.27 -15.87
C TRP A 144 -9.98 -25.86 -15.31
N ARG A 145 -9.61 -24.83 -16.09
CA ARG A 145 -9.81 -23.42 -15.70
C ARG A 145 -11.29 -23.09 -15.55
N ALA A 146 -12.11 -23.54 -16.50
CA ALA A 146 -13.55 -23.31 -16.48
C ALA A 146 -14.22 -24.03 -15.29
N GLU A 147 -13.88 -25.30 -15.04
CA GLU A 147 -14.36 -26.08 -13.90
C GLU A 147 -14.00 -25.44 -12.56
N ALA A 148 -12.79 -24.86 -12.42
CA ALA A 148 -12.40 -24.11 -11.24
C ALA A 148 -13.30 -22.90 -11.00
N LEU A 149 -13.64 -22.15 -12.05
CA LEU A 149 -14.54 -21.00 -11.96
C LEU A 149 -15.97 -21.43 -11.60
N ALA A 150 -16.46 -22.52 -12.19
CA ALA A 150 -17.77 -23.08 -11.87
C ALA A 150 -17.87 -23.53 -10.40
N ALA A 151 -16.84 -24.21 -9.88
CA ALA A 151 -16.76 -24.63 -8.49
C ALA A 151 -16.66 -23.44 -7.52
N ARG A 152 -15.88 -22.41 -7.90
CA ARG A 152 -15.76 -21.16 -7.15
C ARG A 152 -17.13 -20.46 -7.03
N ALA A 153 -17.86 -20.35 -8.13
CA ALA A 153 -19.19 -19.72 -8.17
C ALA A 153 -20.20 -20.44 -7.25
N ILE A 154 -20.27 -21.77 -7.30
CA ILE A 154 -21.14 -22.57 -6.40
C ILE A 154 -20.81 -22.26 -4.93
N GLY A 155 -19.53 -22.23 -4.58
CA GLY A 155 -19.12 -21.92 -3.20
C GLY A 155 -19.49 -20.51 -2.76
N TYR A 156 -19.47 -19.53 -3.66
CA TYR A 156 -19.92 -18.17 -3.36
C TYR A 156 -21.43 -18.09 -3.11
N ARG A 157 -22.21 -18.85 -3.87
CA ARG A 157 -23.64 -18.98 -3.57
C ARG A 157 -23.89 -19.69 -2.24
N GLY A 158 -23.04 -20.67 -1.89
CA GLY A 158 -23.09 -21.35 -0.59
C GLY A 158 -22.82 -20.43 0.60
N ILE A 159 -21.81 -19.56 0.54
CA ILE A 159 -21.55 -18.58 1.61
C ILE A 159 -22.68 -17.57 1.73
N MET A 160 -23.31 -17.16 0.63
CA MET A 160 -24.47 -16.26 0.70
C MET A 160 -25.67 -16.94 1.36
N ALA A 161 -25.95 -18.20 0.99
CA ALA A 161 -26.98 -18.99 1.66
C ALA A 161 -26.71 -19.09 3.17
N TYR A 162 -25.45 -19.28 3.58
CA TYR A 162 -25.06 -19.24 4.99
C TYR A 162 -25.35 -17.87 5.62
N MET A 163 -24.88 -16.77 5.02
CA MET A 163 -25.03 -15.42 5.57
C MET A 163 -26.49 -15.01 5.77
N LEU A 164 -27.36 -15.39 4.83
CA LEU A 164 -28.80 -15.15 4.94
C LEU A 164 -29.48 -16.05 5.99
N SER A 165 -28.90 -17.21 6.26
CA SER A 165 -29.46 -18.21 7.19
C SER A 165 -28.97 -18.05 8.61
N VAL A 166 -27.79 -17.47 8.83
CA VAL A 166 -27.14 -17.31 10.14
C VAL A 166 -26.87 -15.81 10.36
N PRO A 167 -27.88 -15.03 10.76
CA PRO A 167 -27.76 -13.58 10.87
C PRO A 167 -26.85 -13.13 12.03
N ASP A 168 -26.64 -13.99 13.02
CA ASP A 168 -25.73 -13.75 14.15
C ASP A 168 -24.95 -15.03 14.46
N LEU A 169 -23.64 -14.89 14.66
CA LEU A 169 -22.73 -15.99 15.00
C LEU A 169 -22.93 -16.50 16.43
N ASP A 170 -23.51 -15.68 17.31
CA ASP A 170 -23.75 -15.99 18.72
C ASP A 170 -25.21 -16.41 19.00
N ASP A 171 -26.16 -16.16 18.07
CA ASP A 171 -27.58 -16.50 18.26
C ASP A 171 -28.08 -17.56 17.27
N ASN A 172 -27.93 -18.83 17.66
CA ASN A 172 -28.41 -19.96 16.88
C ASN A 172 -29.95 -20.03 16.78
N ARG A 173 -30.73 -19.30 17.61
CA ARG A 173 -32.20 -19.41 17.62
C ARG A 173 -32.86 -18.84 16.38
N ARG A 174 -32.18 -17.94 15.68
CA ARG A 174 -32.67 -17.31 14.44
C ARG A 174 -32.15 -17.99 13.17
N THR A 175 -31.51 -19.15 13.32
CA THR A 175 -30.92 -19.86 12.19
C THR A 175 -32.02 -20.45 11.30
N ASN A 176 -32.00 -20.12 10.01
CA ASN A 176 -32.81 -20.81 9.02
C ASN A 176 -32.15 -22.15 8.65
N HIS A 177 -32.66 -23.25 9.18
CA HIS A 177 -32.09 -24.58 8.96
C HIS A 177 -32.15 -25.05 7.49
N GLU A 178 -33.14 -24.61 6.71
CA GLU A 178 -33.24 -24.98 5.30
C GLU A 178 -32.15 -24.30 4.48
N GLY A 179 -31.97 -22.99 4.65
CA GLY A 179 -30.90 -22.27 3.97
C GLY A 179 -29.50 -22.66 4.45
N LEU A 180 -29.35 -23.04 5.74
CA LEU A 180 -28.10 -23.60 6.24
C LEU A 180 -27.78 -24.96 5.59
N ARG A 181 -28.79 -25.81 5.37
CA ARG A 181 -28.61 -27.08 4.65
C ARG A 181 -28.19 -26.84 3.21
N ASP A 182 -28.82 -25.90 2.53
CA ASP A 182 -28.44 -25.48 1.17
C ASP A 182 -26.99 -24.98 1.11
N ALA A 183 -26.54 -24.21 2.11
CA ALA A 183 -25.16 -23.77 2.23
C ALA A 183 -24.17 -24.93 2.40
N ILE A 184 -24.53 -25.95 3.20
CA ILE A 184 -23.74 -27.18 3.37
C ILE A 184 -23.67 -27.95 2.05
N ASP A 185 -24.80 -28.17 1.38
CA ASP A 185 -24.87 -28.95 0.14
C ASP A 185 -24.02 -28.29 -0.97
N LYS A 186 -24.12 -26.96 -1.13
CA LYS A 186 -23.27 -26.21 -2.07
C LYS A 186 -21.79 -26.27 -1.70
N SER A 187 -21.46 -26.18 -0.41
CA SER A 187 -20.06 -26.27 0.04
C SER A 187 -19.47 -27.67 -0.18
N MET A 188 -20.26 -28.73 0.08
CA MET A 188 -19.90 -30.12 -0.22
C MET A 188 -19.71 -30.35 -1.73
N GLN A 189 -20.58 -29.79 -2.56
CA GLN A 189 -20.44 -29.84 -4.01
C GLN A 189 -19.12 -29.19 -4.46
N ARG A 190 -18.78 -28.01 -3.92
CA ARG A 190 -17.50 -27.36 -4.19
C ARG A 190 -16.31 -28.22 -3.75
N VAL A 191 -16.35 -28.82 -2.57
CA VAL A 191 -15.30 -29.75 -2.09
C VAL A 191 -15.12 -30.91 -3.07
N ALA A 192 -16.21 -31.56 -3.47
CA ALA A 192 -16.16 -32.71 -4.38
C ALA A 192 -15.56 -32.33 -5.74
N SER A 193 -16.06 -31.27 -6.37
CA SER A 193 -15.55 -30.78 -7.66
C SER A 193 -14.09 -30.35 -7.57
N THR A 194 -13.70 -29.64 -6.51
CA THR A 194 -12.32 -29.15 -6.36
C THR A 194 -11.34 -30.28 -6.07
N ARG A 195 -11.72 -31.31 -5.29
CA ARG A 195 -10.89 -32.51 -5.07
C ARG A 195 -10.73 -33.34 -6.34
N ALA A 196 -11.76 -33.40 -7.20
CA ALA A 196 -11.64 -34.04 -8.51
C ALA A 196 -10.65 -33.26 -9.39
N LEU A 197 -10.76 -31.94 -9.40
CA LEU A 197 -9.87 -31.05 -10.15
C LEU A 197 -8.41 -31.16 -9.67
N LEU A 198 -8.16 -31.11 -8.36
CA LEU A 198 -6.82 -31.28 -7.77
C LEU A 198 -6.15 -32.57 -8.22
N ARG A 199 -6.90 -33.67 -8.26
CA ARG A 199 -6.40 -34.96 -8.78
C ARG A 199 -6.11 -34.92 -10.26
N ALA A 200 -6.96 -34.25 -11.05
CA ALA A 200 -6.79 -34.13 -12.49
C ALA A 200 -5.55 -33.32 -12.87
N ILE A 201 -5.23 -32.25 -12.12
CA ILE A 201 -4.09 -31.35 -12.41
C ILE A 201 -2.81 -31.74 -11.67
N ALA A 202 -2.79 -32.83 -10.89
CA ALA A 202 -1.67 -33.18 -10.02
C ALA A 202 -0.33 -33.35 -10.74
N ASN A 203 -0.36 -33.76 -12.01
CA ASN A 203 0.81 -33.96 -12.86
C ASN A 203 1.15 -32.74 -13.75
N GLU A 204 0.37 -31.66 -13.68
CA GLU A 204 0.64 -30.43 -14.42
C GLU A 204 1.77 -29.64 -13.74
N ASP A 205 2.34 -28.69 -14.49
CA ASP A 205 3.38 -27.82 -13.96
C ASP A 205 2.86 -26.91 -12.82
N ALA A 206 3.78 -26.54 -11.90
CA ALA A 206 3.44 -25.77 -10.71
C ALA A 206 2.83 -24.40 -11.04
N ALA A 207 3.19 -23.79 -12.17
CA ALA A 207 2.64 -22.50 -12.56
C ALA A 207 1.16 -22.64 -12.96
N PHE A 208 0.82 -23.68 -13.73
CA PHE A 208 -0.56 -24.01 -14.06
C PHE A 208 -1.39 -24.37 -12.83
N GLN A 209 -0.86 -25.20 -11.92
CA GLN A 209 -1.55 -25.54 -10.67
C GLN A 209 -1.86 -24.28 -9.83
N HIS A 210 -0.90 -23.34 -9.76
CA HIS A 210 -1.07 -22.06 -9.08
C HIS A 210 -2.06 -21.12 -9.80
N GLU A 211 -2.13 -21.16 -11.13
CA GLU A 211 -3.09 -20.39 -11.93
C GLU A 211 -4.55 -20.81 -11.67
N VAL A 212 -4.80 -22.12 -11.60
CA VAL A 212 -6.13 -22.71 -11.37
C VAL A 212 -6.66 -22.39 -9.97
N LYS A 213 -5.78 -22.14 -8.99
CA LYS A 213 -6.14 -21.83 -7.58
C LYS A 213 -7.05 -22.89 -6.95
N ALA A 214 -6.93 -24.15 -7.35
CA ALA A 214 -7.74 -25.23 -6.79
C ALA A 214 -7.50 -25.40 -5.27
N THR A 215 -6.25 -25.27 -4.81
CA THR A 215 -5.91 -25.29 -3.37
C THR A 215 -6.61 -24.19 -2.58
N THR A 216 -6.64 -22.96 -3.10
CA THR A 216 -7.43 -21.87 -2.49
C THR A 216 -8.91 -22.22 -2.46
N CYS A 217 -9.43 -22.79 -3.54
CA CYS A 217 -10.84 -23.13 -3.65
C CYS A 217 -11.25 -24.20 -2.64
N ILE A 218 -10.41 -25.20 -2.40
CA ILE A 218 -10.69 -26.24 -1.40
C ILE A 218 -10.59 -25.68 0.01
N CYS A 219 -9.53 -24.92 0.34
CA CYS A 219 -9.38 -24.33 1.67
C CYS A 219 -10.59 -23.47 2.05
N VAL A 220 -11.02 -22.58 1.15
CA VAL A 220 -12.21 -21.74 1.38
C VAL A 220 -13.46 -22.61 1.55
N ALA A 221 -13.61 -23.70 0.78
CA ALA A 221 -14.79 -24.57 0.91
C ALA A 221 -14.82 -25.31 2.25
N LEU A 222 -13.68 -25.83 2.71
CA LEU A 222 -13.53 -26.51 4.00
C LEU A 222 -13.80 -25.55 5.17
N ASP A 223 -13.30 -24.32 5.09
CA ASP A 223 -13.60 -23.25 6.06
C ASP A 223 -15.09 -22.95 6.16
N ARG A 224 -15.79 -22.91 5.01
CA ARG A 224 -17.25 -22.71 5.00
C ARG A 224 -18.02 -23.90 5.52
N LEU A 225 -17.58 -25.13 5.27
CA LEU A 225 -18.15 -26.32 5.90
C LEU A 225 -17.98 -26.27 7.42
N SER A 226 -16.79 -25.95 7.91
CA SER A 226 -16.55 -25.79 9.34
C SER A 226 -17.52 -24.79 9.97
N LEU A 227 -17.68 -23.63 9.33
CA LEU A 227 -18.60 -22.59 9.78
C LEU A 227 -20.06 -23.07 9.80
N CYS A 228 -20.52 -23.74 8.73
CA CYS A 228 -21.88 -24.25 8.62
C CYS A 228 -22.18 -25.35 9.66
N HIS A 229 -21.26 -26.31 9.81
CA HIS A 229 -21.39 -27.37 10.82
C HIS A 229 -21.39 -26.81 12.24
N GLY A 230 -20.57 -25.79 12.50
CA GLY A 230 -20.57 -25.09 13.78
C GLY A 230 -21.91 -24.40 14.07
N ALA A 231 -22.52 -23.75 13.07
CA ALA A 231 -23.85 -23.14 13.20
C ALA A 231 -24.96 -24.18 13.37
N ALA A 232 -24.82 -25.37 12.76
CA ALA A 232 -25.73 -26.50 12.94
C ALA A 232 -25.59 -27.18 14.32
N GLY A 233 -24.63 -26.78 15.16
CA GLY A 233 -24.33 -27.42 16.45
C GLY A 233 -23.47 -28.68 16.35
N ASN A 234 -22.99 -29.03 15.15
CA ASN A 234 -22.12 -30.18 14.90
C ASN A 234 -20.64 -29.79 15.12
N THR A 235 -20.28 -29.44 16.35
CA THR A 235 -18.99 -28.80 16.67
C THR A 235 -17.78 -29.69 16.40
N ALA A 236 -17.86 -30.99 16.67
CA ALA A 236 -16.77 -31.94 16.39
C ALA A 236 -16.47 -32.03 14.88
N GLU A 237 -17.52 -32.08 14.07
CA GLU A 237 -17.40 -32.08 12.60
C GLU A 237 -16.82 -30.76 12.10
N ALA A 238 -17.23 -29.64 12.69
CA ALA A 238 -16.67 -28.33 12.38
C ALA A 238 -15.15 -28.27 12.63
N VAL A 239 -14.67 -28.87 13.73
CA VAL A 239 -13.23 -28.95 14.04
C VAL A 239 -12.50 -29.81 13.01
N ASN A 240 -13.07 -30.96 12.61
CA ASN A 240 -12.46 -31.84 11.60
C ASN A 240 -12.24 -31.10 10.27
N TRP A 241 -13.26 -30.42 9.76
CA TRP A 241 -13.16 -29.65 8.52
C TRP A 241 -12.12 -28.53 8.62
N ALA A 242 -12.08 -27.78 9.74
CA ALA A 242 -11.10 -26.71 9.90
C ALA A 242 -9.67 -27.21 10.08
N ARG A 243 -9.45 -28.34 10.76
CA ARG A 243 -8.13 -28.98 10.84
C ARG A 243 -7.66 -29.43 9.47
N GLU A 244 -8.57 -29.94 8.63
CA GLU A 244 -8.27 -30.25 7.23
C GLU A 244 -7.86 -28.98 6.46
N THR A 245 -8.58 -27.86 6.59
CA THR A 245 -8.16 -26.60 5.93
C THR A 245 -6.74 -26.21 6.31
N VAL A 246 -6.41 -26.22 7.61
CA VAL A 246 -5.06 -25.84 8.09
C VAL A 246 -4.00 -26.82 7.60
N ALA A 247 -4.33 -28.10 7.39
CA ALA A 247 -3.42 -29.09 6.81
C ALA A 247 -3.15 -28.83 5.32
N GLU A 248 -4.20 -28.54 4.54
CA GLU A 248 -4.13 -28.24 3.11
C GLU A 248 -3.44 -26.88 2.82
N GLY A 249 -3.61 -25.90 3.71
CA GLY A 249 -3.14 -24.53 3.53
C GLY A 249 -1.66 -24.26 3.81
N LYS A 250 -0.89 -25.24 4.33
CA LYS A 250 0.48 -25.03 4.87
C LYS A 250 1.51 -24.43 3.91
N ALA A 251 1.28 -24.50 2.60
CA ALA A 251 2.21 -24.05 1.56
C ALA A 251 1.68 -22.87 0.72
N PHE A 252 0.62 -22.18 1.16
CA PHE A 252 -0.12 -21.23 0.32
C PHE A 252 -0.31 -19.83 0.94
N ASP A 253 -0.87 -18.89 0.17
CA ASP A 253 -1.23 -17.51 0.52
C ASP A 253 -1.42 -17.26 2.03
N PRO A 254 -0.62 -16.37 2.67
CA PRO A 254 -0.72 -16.06 4.10
C PRO A 254 -2.11 -15.64 4.57
N THR A 255 -2.88 -14.95 3.71
CA THR A 255 -4.25 -14.54 4.03
C THR A 255 -5.16 -15.76 4.20
N ILE A 256 -5.02 -16.76 3.32
CA ILE A 256 -5.82 -18.00 3.38
C ILE A 256 -5.46 -18.82 4.62
N GLN A 257 -4.17 -18.88 4.97
CA GLN A 257 -3.74 -19.53 6.22
C GLN A 257 -4.34 -18.84 7.45
N ALA A 258 -4.36 -17.51 7.47
CA ALA A 258 -4.92 -16.73 8.57
C ALA A 258 -6.43 -16.96 8.72
N PHE A 259 -7.18 -17.04 7.61
CA PHE A 259 -8.60 -17.42 7.64
C PHE A 259 -8.80 -18.87 8.12
N GLY A 260 -8.02 -19.83 7.62
CA GLY A 260 -8.11 -21.22 8.08
C GLY A 260 -7.88 -21.36 9.58
N ARG A 261 -6.88 -20.65 10.13
CA ARG A 261 -6.65 -20.58 11.58
C ARG A 261 -7.79 -19.88 12.32
N PHE A 262 -8.36 -18.82 11.75
CA PHE A 262 -9.53 -18.16 12.32
C PHE A 262 -10.70 -19.15 12.48
N PHE A 263 -11.06 -19.87 11.41
CA PHE A 263 -12.17 -20.83 11.42
C PHE A 263 -11.88 -22.04 12.30
N LEU A 264 -10.63 -22.53 12.35
CA LEU A 264 -10.22 -23.54 13.32
C LEU A 264 -10.40 -23.06 14.75
N GLY A 265 -9.94 -21.85 15.07
CA GLY A 265 -10.15 -21.28 16.40
C GLY A 265 -11.63 -21.12 16.74
N LEU A 266 -12.45 -20.70 15.79
CA LEU A 266 -13.90 -20.60 15.98
C LEU A 266 -14.54 -21.97 16.24
N ALA A 267 -14.15 -22.99 15.50
CA ALA A 267 -14.64 -24.36 15.70
C ALA A 267 -14.21 -24.95 17.05
N LEU A 268 -12.94 -24.77 17.42
CA LEU A 268 -12.38 -25.19 18.72
C LEU A 268 -13.09 -24.50 19.88
N GLN A 269 -13.29 -23.19 19.78
CA GLN A 269 -14.02 -22.42 20.79
C GLN A 269 -15.43 -22.95 20.98
N ARG A 270 -16.17 -23.20 19.88
CA ARG A 270 -17.51 -23.79 19.92
C ARG A 270 -17.52 -25.21 20.47
N ASN A 271 -16.44 -25.96 20.26
CA ASN A 271 -16.24 -27.31 20.81
C ASN A 271 -15.81 -27.32 22.29
N GLY A 272 -15.54 -26.16 22.89
CA GLY A 272 -15.13 -26.02 24.30
C GLY A 272 -13.61 -25.85 24.52
N ASP A 273 -12.80 -25.91 23.47
CA ASP A 273 -11.33 -25.86 23.52
C ASP A 273 -10.81 -24.42 23.33
N LEU A 274 -11.16 -23.51 24.26
CA LEU A 274 -10.84 -22.08 24.16
C LEU A 274 -9.33 -21.78 24.13
N GLU A 275 -8.52 -22.54 24.86
CA GLU A 275 -7.08 -22.33 24.91
C GLU A 275 -6.42 -22.57 23.54
N GLU A 276 -6.73 -23.70 22.89
CA GLU A 276 -6.23 -23.99 21.53
C GLU A 276 -6.80 -22.97 20.52
N ALA A 277 -8.04 -22.52 20.70
CA ALA A 277 -8.63 -21.49 19.85
C ALA A 277 -7.82 -20.17 19.86
N ILE A 278 -7.48 -19.67 21.05
CA ILE A 278 -6.66 -18.45 21.20
C ILE A 278 -5.27 -18.65 20.60
N GLN A 279 -4.66 -19.83 20.75
CA GLN A 279 -3.38 -20.14 20.12
C GLN A 279 -3.46 -20.07 18.59
N GLN A 280 -4.55 -20.54 17.97
CA GLN A 280 -4.73 -20.42 16.52
C GLN A 280 -4.88 -18.96 16.07
N TRP A 281 -5.67 -18.15 16.80
CA TRP A 281 -5.91 -16.75 16.44
C TRP A 281 -4.68 -15.84 16.60
N THR A 282 -3.83 -16.14 17.58
CA THR A 282 -2.63 -15.34 17.90
C THR A 282 -1.37 -15.76 17.17
N ARG A 283 -1.41 -16.88 16.43
CA ARG A 283 -0.24 -17.43 15.76
C ARG A 283 0.36 -16.43 14.76
N HIS A 284 1.64 -16.13 14.92
CA HIS A 284 2.47 -15.32 14.03
C HIS A 284 3.95 -15.74 14.16
N GLY A 285 4.77 -15.51 13.14
CA GLY A 285 6.21 -15.77 13.21
C GLY A 285 6.83 -16.24 11.90
N LYS A 286 8.01 -16.86 11.95
CA LYS A 286 8.76 -17.29 10.75
C LYS A 286 7.97 -18.37 9.98
N GLY A 287 7.46 -18.00 8.81
CA GLY A 287 6.57 -18.84 7.99
C GLY A 287 5.07 -18.59 8.24
N ASP A 288 4.72 -17.65 9.10
CA ASP A 288 3.35 -17.26 9.43
C ASP A 288 3.21 -15.72 9.46
N LEU A 289 2.99 -15.17 8.27
CA LEU A 289 3.14 -13.75 7.96
C LEU A 289 1.93 -12.89 8.34
N GLU A 290 0.81 -13.51 8.74
CA GLU A 290 -0.47 -12.84 8.88
C GLU A 290 -1.34 -13.47 9.97
N THR A 291 -1.73 -12.67 10.98
CA THR A 291 -2.68 -13.12 11.99
C THR A 291 -4.12 -13.06 11.48
N ALA A 292 -5.02 -13.79 12.15
CA ALA A 292 -6.46 -13.73 11.87
C ALA A 292 -7.01 -12.30 11.90
N ALA A 293 -6.63 -11.50 12.90
CA ALA A 293 -7.08 -10.11 13.03
C ALA A 293 -6.66 -9.24 11.82
N ILE A 294 -5.44 -9.42 11.31
CA ILE A 294 -4.95 -8.68 10.14
C ILE A 294 -5.74 -9.06 8.89
N ALA A 295 -5.94 -10.36 8.64
CA ALA A 295 -6.69 -10.85 7.49
C ALA A 295 -8.13 -10.34 7.47
N LEU A 296 -8.79 -10.30 8.63
CA LEU A 296 -10.14 -9.77 8.78
C LEU A 296 -10.21 -8.26 8.53
N CYS A 297 -9.26 -7.49 9.07
CA CYS A 297 -9.23 -6.04 8.91
C CYS A 297 -8.87 -5.59 7.49
N ARG A 298 -8.16 -6.42 6.72
CA ARG A 298 -7.77 -6.10 5.33
C ARG A 298 -8.95 -6.11 4.36
N GLN A 299 -9.97 -6.93 4.62
CA GLN A 299 -11.18 -7.02 3.80
C GLN A 299 -12.40 -6.74 4.67
N PRO A 300 -12.60 -5.47 5.11
CA PRO A 300 -13.67 -5.14 6.04
C PRO A 300 -15.04 -5.30 5.38
N SER A 301 -15.91 -6.13 5.97
CA SER A 301 -17.30 -6.31 5.55
C SER A 301 -18.16 -6.65 6.76
N SER A 302 -19.48 -6.70 6.60
CA SER A 302 -20.41 -7.17 7.64
C SER A 302 -19.96 -8.53 8.23
N GLU A 303 -19.61 -9.47 7.36
CA GLU A 303 -19.09 -10.80 7.69
C GLU A 303 -17.81 -10.74 8.55
N THR A 304 -16.75 -10.07 8.07
CA THR A 304 -15.47 -10.01 8.79
C THR A 304 -15.55 -9.19 10.06
N LEU A 305 -16.46 -8.21 10.12
CA LEU A 305 -16.76 -7.47 11.35
C LEU A 305 -17.39 -8.40 12.41
N GLY A 306 -18.29 -9.30 12.01
CA GLY A 306 -18.83 -10.35 12.88
C GLY A 306 -17.76 -11.28 13.42
N TYR A 307 -16.81 -11.68 12.58
CA TYR A 307 -15.65 -12.47 12.98
C TYR A 307 -14.70 -11.73 13.92
N MET A 308 -14.42 -10.46 13.62
CA MET A 308 -13.56 -9.62 14.46
C MET A 308 -14.16 -9.41 15.86
N ARG A 309 -15.50 -9.34 15.98
CA ARG A 309 -16.18 -9.29 17.28
C ARG A 309 -15.86 -10.51 18.14
N GLN A 310 -15.70 -11.69 17.55
CA GLN A 310 -15.30 -12.89 18.30
C GLN A 310 -13.87 -12.74 18.83
N LEU A 311 -12.93 -12.24 18.02
CA LEU A 311 -11.56 -12.02 18.47
C LEU A 311 -11.48 -11.02 19.64
N VAL A 312 -12.23 -9.91 19.55
CA VAL A 312 -12.33 -8.92 20.64
C VAL A 312 -12.98 -9.50 21.89
N LYS A 313 -14.09 -10.24 21.72
CA LYS A 313 -14.81 -10.91 22.83
C LYS A 313 -13.91 -11.85 23.63
N TYR A 314 -13.05 -12.61 22.94
CA TYR A 314 -12.09 -13.51 23.57
C TYR A 314 -10.72 -12.86 23.84
N GLN A 315 -10.64 -11.52 23.73
CA GLN A 315 -9.48 -10.70 24.10
C GLN A 315 -8.17 -11.13 23.42
N VAL A 316 -8.27 -11.53 22.14
CA VAL A 316 -7.11 -11.81 21.30
C VAL A 316 -6.28 -10.53 21.14
N PRO A 317 -4.95 -10.57 21.41
CA PRO A 317 -4.05 -9.44 21.20
C PRO A 317 -4.15 -8.84 19.79
N LEU A 318 -4.20 -7.51 19.73
CA LEU A 318 -4.34 -6.72 18.51
C LEU A 318 -3.18 -5.73 18.29
N ASP A 319 -2.36 -5.44 19.29
CA ASP A 319 -1.21 -4.52 19.16
C ASP A 319 0.04 -5.21 18.60
N HIS A 320 -0.07 -5.71 17.36
CA HIS A 320 1.05 -6.32 16.64
C HIS A 320 1.10 -5.86 15.19
N TYR A 321 2.28 -5.94 14.59
CA TYR A 321 2.54 -5.57 13.20
C TYR A 321 2.97 -6.79 12.41
N ASN A 322 2.52 -6.91 11.16
CA ASN A 322 3.05 -7.92 10.24
C ASN A 322 4.41 -7.51 9.67
N GLU A 323 5.02 -8.36 8.85
CA GLU A 323 6.29 -8.07 8.16
C GLU A 323 6.22 -6.85 7.22
N GLN A 324 5.01 -6.41 6.85
CA GLN A 324 4.78 -5.23 6.05
C GLN A 324 4.76 -3.93 6.88
N GLY A 325 4.80 -4.04 8.21
CA GLY A 325 4.75 -2.92 9.13
C GLY A 325 3.33 -2.40 9.39
N TYR A 326 2.29 -3.22 9.17
CA TYR A 326 0.89 -2.86 9.40
C TYR A 326 0.26 -3.71 10.50
N SER A 327 -0.50 -3.06 11.36
CA SER A 327 -1.35 -3.64 12.41
C SER A 327 -2.79 -3.86 11.90
N PRO A 328 -3.63 -4.59 12.66
CA PRO A 328 -5.08 -4.67 12.38
C PRO A 328 -5.73 -3.28 12.23
N LEU A 329 -5.32 -2.30 13.06
CA LEU A 329 -5.87 -0.95 12.99
C LEU A 329 -5.48 -0.23 11.70
N ASP A 330 -4.22 -0.39 11.26
CA ASP A 330 -3.76 0.18 9.98
C ASP A 330 -4.63 -0.32 8.81
N TYR A 331 -4.89 -1.63 8.74
CA TYR A 331 -5.74 -2.19 7.69
C TYR A 331 -7.20 -1.74 7.77
N ALA A 332 -7.77 -1.64 8.98
CA ALA A 332 -9.14 -1.16 9.15
C ALA A 332 -9.30 0.30 8.66
N ILE A 333 -8.34 1.16 8.99
CA ILE A 333 -8.32 2.58 8.59
C ILE A 333 -8.04 2.73 7.09
N MET A 334 -7.09 1.97 6.55
CA MET A 334 -6.79 1.94 5.12
C MET A 334 -7.98 1.47 4.29
N GLY A 335 -8.67 0.42 4.73
CA GLY A 335 -9.89 -0.09 4.09
C GLY A 335 -11.13 0.79 4.29
N GLY A 336 -11.00 1.92 4.98
CA GLY A 336 -12.08 2.91 5.11
C GLY A 336 -13.26 2.47 5.98
N SER A 337 -13.12 1.43 6.80
CA SER A 337 -14.21 0.92 7.64
C SER A 337 -14.14 1.51 9.05
N GLU A 338 -14.94 2.53 9.32
CA GLU A 338 -15.07 3.14 10.65
C GLU A 338 -15.50 2.12 11.71
N ALA A 339 -16.45 1.25 11.37
CA ALA A 339 -16.94 0.21 12.28
C ALA A 339 -15.85 -0.80 12.65
N MET A 340 -15.04 -1.25 11.68
CA MET A 340 -13.90 -2.13 11.95
C MET A 340 -12.84 -1.41 12.78
N GLY A 341 -12.52 -0.16 12.44
CA GLY A 341 -11.54 0.65 13.19
C GLY A 341 -11.98 0.86 14.65
N ALA A 342 -13.24 1.18 14.89
CA ALA A 342 -13.81 1.34 16.23
C ALA A 342 -13.73 0.04 17.04
N LEU A 343 -14.02 -1.11 16.41
CA LEU A 343 -13.96 -2.41 17.06
C LEU A 343 -12.52 -2.82 17.41
N VAL A 344 -11.56 -2.57 16.51
CA VAL A 344 -10.13 -2.80 16.80
C VAL A 344 -9.67 -1.91 17.96
N MET A 345 -10.02 -0.61 17.94
CA MET A 345 -9.69 0.30 19.05
C MET A 345 -10.34 -0.13 20.37
N GLN A 346 -11.56 -0.69 20.35
CA GLN A 346 -12.17 -1.29 21.53
C GLN A 346 -11.35 -2.47 22.07
N GLY A 347 -10.91 -3.38 21.20
CA GLY A 347 -10.06 -4.51 21.61
C GLY A 347 -8.71 -4.05 22.17
N LEU A 348 -8.06 -3.07 21.53
CA LEU A 348 -6.82 -2.46 22.02
C LEU A 348 -7.00 -1.83 23.41
N ARG A 349 -8.12 -1.14 23.66
CA ARG A 349 -8.42 -0.57 24.99
C ARG A 349 -8.47 -1.66 26.06
N GLN A 350 -9.15 -2.77 25.77
CA GLN A 350 -9.22 -3.92 26.68
C GLN A 350 -7.85 -4.53 26.93
N GLU A 351 -7.03 -4.65 25.88
CA GLU A 351 -5.67 -5.17 25.96
C GLU A 351 -4.77 -4.29 26.84
N TYR A 352 -4.78 -2.98 26.64
CA TYR A 352 -3.95 -2.06 27.44
C TYR A 352 -4.38 -2.02 28.91
N LEU A 353 -5.68 -1.93 29.20
CA LEU A 353 -6.16 -1.99 30.59
C LEU A 353 -5.73 -3.29 31.28
N ARG A 354 -5.79 -4.42 30.58
CA ARG A 354 -5.33 -5.73 31.09
C ARG A 354 -3.81 -5.76 31.32
N ASN A 355 -3.05 -5.05 30.51
CA ASN A 355 -1.60 -4.92 30.64
C ASN A 355 -1.18 -3.88 31.71
N GLY A 356 -2.13 -3.34 32.48
CA GLY A 356 -1.86 -2.52 33.66
C GLY A 356 -1.82 -1.00 33.40
N PHE A 357 -2.16 -0.55 32.18
CA PHE A 357 -2.28 0.88 31.89
C PHE A 357 -3.54 1.47 32.57
N THR A 358 -3.44 2.71 33.03
CA THR A 358 -4.61 3.46 33.53
C THR A 358 -5.57 3.82 32.39
N PRO A 359 -6.84 4.18 32.68
CA PRO A 359 -7.77 4.64 31.65
C PRO A 359 -7.25 5.83 30.84
N ASP A 360 -6.60 6.80 31.50
CA ASP A 360 -6.06 7.99 30.83
C ASP A 360 -4.87 7.64 29.92
N GLU A 361 -3.93 6.82 30.41
CA GLU A 361 -2.81 6.32 29.58
C GLU A 361 -3.31 5.49 28.39
N THR A 362 -4.36 4.70 28.60
CA THR A 362 -4.98 3.89 27.55
C THR A 362 -5.52 4.76 26.43
N GLU A 363 -6.29 5.82 26.74
CA GLU A 363 -6.80 6.71 25.68
C GLU A 363 -5.68 7.46 24.95
N VAL A 364 -4.60 7.83 25.64
CA VAL A 364 -3.41 8.42 25.00
C VAL A 364 -2.77 7.44 24.01
N LEU A 365 -2.60 6.17 24.39
CA LEU A 365 -2.05 5.13 23.51
C LEU A 365 -2.95 4.84 22.31
N ILE A 366 -4.27 4.76 22.52
CA ILE A 366 -5.24 4.55 21.44
C ILE A 366 -5.19 5.70 20.45
N GLN A 367 -5.17 6.93 20.93
CA GLN A 367 -5.07 8.11 20.08
C GLN A 367 -3.75 8.11 19.30
N MET A 368 -2.64 7.75 19.95
CA MET A 368 -1.34 7.60 19.29
C MET A 368 -1.40 6.55 18.16
N ARG A 369 -1.95 5.36 18.42
CA ARG A 369 -2.09 4.29 17.42
C ARG A 369 -2.97 4.71 16.24
N LYS A 370 -4.08 5.40 16.52
CA LYS A 370 -4.95 5.97 15.47
C LYS A 370 -4.20 6.99 14.62
N THR A 371 -3.52 7.95 15.25
CA THR A 371 -2.74 8.97 14.54
C THR A 371 -1.62 8.36 13.69
N GLU A 372 -0.95 7.30 14.16
CA GLU A 372 0.05 6.59 13.36
C GLU A 372 -0.55 5.90 12.14
N ALA A 373 -1.69 5.23 12.30
CA ALA A 373 -2.38 4.54 11.22
C ALA A 373 -2.96 5.50 10.18
N ASP A 374 -3.58 6.60 10.63
CA ASP A 374 -4.01 7.70 9.76
C ASP A 374 -2.81 8.26 8.97
N ARG A 375 -1.67 8.50 9.63
CA ARG A 375 -0.46 8.97 8.96
C ARG A 375 0.08 8.00 7.91
N ARG A 376 0.12 6.70 8.19
CA ARG A 376 0.55 5.67 7.21
C ARG A 376 -0.38 5.63 6.00
N LYS A 377 -1.70 5.70 6.22
CA LYS A 377 -2.69 5.79 5.14
C LYS A 377 -2.45 7.02 4.26
N GLU A 378 -2.27 8.19 4.87
CA GLU A 378 -2.07 9.43 4.12
C GLU A 378 -0.76 9.44 3.33
N TYR A 379 0.35 8.96 3.90
CA TYR A 379 1.60 8.78 3.16
C TYR A 379 1.41 7.87 1.94
N ARG A 380 0.80 6.70 2.13
CA ARG A 380 0.54 5.74 1.06
C ARG A 380 -0.32 6.38 -0.03
N SER A 381 -1.38 7.10 0.36
CA SER A 381 -2.28 7.80 -0.57
C SER A 381 -1.51 8.82 -1.40
N ILE A 382 -0.77 9.73 -0.77
CA ILE A 382 -0.06 10.81 -1.46
C ILE A 382 1.05 10.25 -2.36
N PHE A 383 1.91 9.37 -1.85
CA PHE A 383 3.00 8.81 -2.66
C PHE A 383 2.48 8.00 -3.85
N GLN A 384 1.53 7.08 -3.61
CA GLN A 384 1.14 6.10 -4.62
C GLN A 384 0.00 6.58 -5.52
N LYS A 385 -1.02 7.26 -4.97
CA LYS A 385 -2.19 7.72 -5.74
C LYS A 385 -2.02 9.13 -6.32
N SER A 386 -1.15 9.98 -5.75
CA SER A 386 -0.98 11.36 -6.23
C SER A 386 0.37 11.64 -6.89
N PHE A 387 1.50 11.30 -6.25
CA PHE A 387 2.83 11.64 -6.76
C PHE A 387 3.30 10.69 -7.87
N ARG A 388 3.21 9.38 -7.64
CA ARG A 388 3.71 8.37 -8.60
C ARG A 388 3.13 8.54 -10.01
N PRO A 389 1.82 8.80 -10.22
CA PRO A 389 1.29 9.05 -11.56
C PRO A 389 1.96 10.25 -12.27
N LEU A 390 2.14 11.37 -11.56
CA LEU A 390 2.78 12.56 -12.12
C LEU A 390 4.25 12.30 -12.48
N LEU A 391 5.00 11.66 -11.59
CA LEU A 391 6.40 11.28 -11.80
C LEU A 391 6.56 10.37 -13.03
N ARG A 392 5.66 9.38 -13.19
CA ARG A 392 5.72 8.43 -14.31
C ARG A 392 5.43 9.10 -15.64
N THR A 393 4.39 9.91 -15.73
CA THR A 393 4.02 10.61 -16.97
C THR A 393 5.16 11.53 -17.43
N SER A 394 5.69 12.37 -16.54
CA SER A 394 6.78 13.28 -16.89
C SER A 394 8.08 12.56 -17.23
N ALA A 395 8.42 11.46 -16.54
CA ALA A 395 9.59 10.65 -16.88
C ALA A 395 9.46 10.00 -18.27
N ALA A 396 8.28 9.49 -18.62
CA ALA A 396 8.02 8.88 -19.92
C ALA A 396 8.08 9.90 -21.06
N GLU A 397 7.60 11.12 -20.84
CA GLU A 397 7.72 12.22 -21.80
C GLU A 397 9.18 12.63 -22.02
N THR A 398 9.93 12.77 -20.93
CA THR A 398 11.36 13.15 -20.96
C THR A 398 12.21 12.12 -21.71
N ALA A 399 11.91 10.83 -21.57
CA ALA A 399 12.60 9.77 -22.31
C ALA A 399 12.32 9.77 -23.83
N LYS A 400 11.24 10.43 -24.29
CA LYS A 400 10.82 10.45 -25.72
C LYS A 400 11.39 11.64 -26.50
N SER A 401 11.90 12.68 -25.84
CA SER A 401 12.41 13.91 -26.49
C SER A 401 13.93 14.04 -26.40
N SER A 402 14.52 14.57 -27.49
CA SER A 402 15.79 15.31 -27.65
C SER A 402 16.88 15.23 -26.56
N SER A 403 18.13 15.12 -26.99
CA SER A 403 19.36 15.25 -26.18
C SER A 403 19.66 16.69 -25.70
N ASP A 404 18.64 17.54 -25.55
CA ASP A 404 18.80 18.93 -25.10
C ASP A 404 18.54 19.02 -23.59
N ASP A 405 19.61 19.22 -22.83
CA ASP A 405 19.61 19.29 -21.37
C ASP A 405 18.66 20.38 -20.82
N GLN A 406 18.39 21.44 -21.60
CA GLN A 406 17.54 22.54 -21.17
C GLN A 406 16.05 22.20 -21.27
N GLU A 407 15.65 21.39 -22.25
CA GLU A 407 14.28 20.88 -22.38
C GLU A 407 13.95 19.86 -21.28
N VAL A 408 14.92 18.98 -20.98
CA VAL A 408 14.84 17.99 -19.88
C VAL A 408 14.65 18.70 -18.54
N SER A 409 15.45 19.73 -18.26
CA SER A 409 15.38 20.51 -17.02
C SER A 409 14.01 21.21 -16.85
N SER A 410 13.47 21.79 -17.92
CA SER A 410 12.15 22.44 -17.92
C SER A 410 11.01 21.46 -17.56
N ARG A 411 11.03 20.24 -18.11
CA ARG A 411 10.01 19.22 -17.81
C ARG A 411 10.11 18.68 -16.40
N ALA A 412 11.33 18.48 -15.90
CA ALA A 412 11.55 18.14 -14.51
C ALA A 412 10.94 19.21 -13.58
N GLU A 413 11.21 20.50 -13.83
CA GLU A 413 10.62 21.59 -13.07
C GLU A 413 9.08 21.59 -13.12
N GLN A 414 8.46 21.38 -14.29
CA GLN A 414 7.01 21.28 -14.41
C GLN A 414 6.41 20.12 -13.60
N CYS A 415 7.07 18.96 -13.61
CA CYS A 415 6.64 17.83 -12.80
C CYS A 415 6.66 18.18 -11.30
N ILE A 416 7.77 18.74 -10.82
CA ILE A 416 7.94 19.15 -9.42
C ILE A 416 6.87 20.17 -9.01
N ILE A 417 6.55 21.14 -9.88
CA ILE A 417 5.44 22.09 -9.65
C ILE A 417 4.11 21.32 -9.54
N GLY A 418 3.86 20.35 -10.42
CA GLY A 418 2.69 19.48 -10.35
C GLY A 418 2.58 18.73 -9.02
N LEU A 419 3.70 18.24 -8.47
CA LEU A 419 3.73 17.60 -7.14
C LEU A 419 3.34 18.59 -6.04
N ARG A 420 3.89 19.81 -6.06
CA ARG A 420 3.54 20.88 -5.10
C ARG A 420 2.07 21.25 -5.16
N GLN A 421 1.52 21.37 -6.37
CA GLN A 421 0.10 21.66 -6.60
C GLN A 421 -0.81 20.51 -6.14
N ALA A 422 -0.43 19.26 -6.41
CA ALA A 422 -1.18 18.10 -5.95
C ALA A 422 -1.20 18.05 -4.41
N TYR A 423 -0.04 18.20 -3.77
CA TYR A 423 0.06 18.20 -2.31
C TYR A 423 -0.72 19.35 -1.66
N SER A 424 -0.57 20.57 -2.19
CA SER A 424 -1.31 21.74 -1.70
C SER A 424 -2.83 21.57 -1.82
N ARG A 425 -3.32 20.99 -2.93
CA ARG A 425 -4.75 20.67 -3.08
C ARG A 425 -5.23 19.68 -2.02
N LEU A 426 -4.48 18.62 -1.77
CA LEU A 426 -4.84 17.62 -0.75
C LEU A 426 -4.93 18.23 0.65
N LEU A 427 -4.01 19.13 1.03
CA LEU A 427 -4.07 19.85 2.31
C LEU A 427 -5.29 20.77 2.43
N VAL A 428 -5.86 21.26 1.31
CA VAL A 428 -7.07 22.09 1.29
C VAL A 428 -8.33 21.23 1.31
N GLU A 429 -8.35 20.17 0.51
CA GLU A 429 -9.52 19.31 0.28
C GLU A 429 -9.75 18.30 1.41
N GLN A 430 -8.69 17.90 2.13
CA GLN A 430 -8.74 16.80 3.10
C GLN A 430 -8.30 17.27 4.49
N GLU A 431 -9.27 17.40 5.40
CA GLU A 431 -9.05 17.86 6.77
C GLU A 431 -8.06 16.96 7.52
N ILE A 432 -8.17 15.64 7.35
CA ILE A 432 -7.27 14.68 8.00
C ILE A 432 -5.82 14.88 7.56
N THR A 433 -5.58 15.05 6.26
CA THR A 433 -4.25 15.31 5.70
C THR A 433 -3.66 16.60 6.28
N ARG A 434 -4.46 17.67 6.35
CA ARG A 434 -4.07 18.96 6.95
C ARG A 434 -3.79 18.85 8.44
N SER A 435 -4.46 17.96 9.15
CA SER A 435 -4.22 17.72 10.57
C SER A 435 -2.91 16.99 10.85
N ILE A 436 -2.40 16.23 9.86
CA ILE A 436 -1.22 15.36 10.00
C ILE A 436 0.04 15.99 9.42
N PHE A 437 -0.07 16.74 8.33
CA PHE A 437 1.06 17.30 7.58
C PHE A 437 1.00 18.83 7.47
N ASP A 438 2.17 19.43 7.31
CA ASP A 438 2.35 20.88 7.16
C ASP A 438 2.52 21.28 5.67
N ASP A 439 2.33 22.56 5.39
CA ASP A 439 2.46 23.13 4.03
C ASP A 439 3.90 23.03 3.49
N PHE A 440 4.04 23.00 2.17
CA PHE A 440 5.35 23.17 1.54
C PHE A 440 5.83 24.62 1.68
N LYS A 441 7.02 24.78 2.28
CA LYS A 441 7.65 26.06 2.63
C LYS A 441 9.05 26.13 2.07
N TYR A 442 9.59 27.33 1.88
CA TYR A 442 10.97 27.51 1.45
C TYR A 442 11.49 28.88 1.87
N ILE A 443 12.81 29.07 1.81
CA ILE A 443 13.50 30.34 2.09
C ILE A 443 14.22 30.73 0.80
N GLU A 444 14.04 31.97 0.35
CA GLU A 444 14.77 32.46 -0.83
C GLU A 444 16.28 32.41 -0.60
N LEU A 445 17.06 32.14 -1.64
CA LEU A 445 18.51 32.07 -1.51
C LEU A 445 19.11 33.40 -1.02
N SER A 446 18.53 34.55 -1.41
CA SER A 446 18.95 35.87 -0.92
C SER A 446 18.77 36.00 0.59
N ASP A 447 17.62 35.55 1.11
CA ASP A 447 17.30 35.62 2.52
C ASP A 447 18.16 34.64 3.31
N PHE A 448 18.36 33.43 2.79
CA PHE A 448 19.27 32.45 3.39
C PHE A 448 20.71 32.96 3.49
N ARG A 449 21.25 33.54 2.41
CA ARG A 449 22.61 34.09 2.39
C ARG A 449 22.78 35.32 3.29
N SER A 450 21.70 36.02 3.62
CA SER A 450 21.73 37.14 4.57
C SER A 450 21.90 36.69 6.03
N MET A 451 21.71 35.40 6.32
CA MET A 451 21.85 34.86 7.67
C MET A 451 23.32 34.88 8.10
N THR A 452 23.57 35.38 9.30
CA THR A 452 24.90 35.36 9.94
C THR A 452 25.09 34.16 10.87
N LYS A 453 23.99 33.52 11.28
CA LYS A 453 23.93 32.30 12.08
C LYS A 453 22.68 31.50 11.71
N LEU A 454 22.71 30.18 11.87
CA LEU A 454 21.46 29.40 11.86
C LEU A 454 20.60 29.78 13.08
N PRO A 455 19.27 29.81 12.94
CA PRO A 455 18.39 30.22 14.03
C PRO A 455 18.43 29.20 15.17
N GLN A 456 18.36 29.69 16.41
CA GLN A 456 18.28 28.84 17.58
C GLN A 456 16.86 28.28 17.76
N PRO A 457 16.67 26.95 17.77
CA PRO A 457 15.38 26.33 18.07
C PRO A 457 14.88 26.77 19.43
N GLY A 458 13.60 27.12 19.54
CA GLY A 458 13.00 27.60 20.80
C GLY A 458 13.20 29.10 21.09
N SER A 459 14.08 29.81 20.37
CA SER A 459 14.23 31.25 20.50
C SER A 459 13.10 31.98 19.76
N LEU A 460 12.23 32.68 20.50
CA LEU A 460 11.11 33.42 19.91
C LEU A 460 11.61 34.51 18.93
N GLU A 461 12.72 35.17 19.23
CA GLU A 461 13.31 36.20 18.38
C GLU A 461 13.83 35.63 17.05
N ASP A 462 14.64 34.56 17.12
CA ASP A 462 15.18 33.91 15.92
C ASP A 462 14.04 33.32 15.08
N MET A 463 13.01 32.73 15.71
CA MET A 463 11.85 32.17 15.02
C MET A 463 10.96 33.24 14.37
N ASN A 464 10.75 34.38 15.02
CA ASN A 464 10.03 35.52 14.44
C ASN A 464 10.79 36.14 13.26
N THR A 465 12.12 36.16 13.33
CA THR A 465 12.96 36.62 12.23
C THR A 465 12.86 35.65 11.05
N MET A 466 13.01 34.36 11.31
CA MET A 466 12.89 33.31 10.30
C MET A 466 11.51 33.28 9.63
N ALA A 467 10.44 33.48 10.41
CA ALA A 467 9.07 33.50 9.88
C ALA A 467 8.82 34.60 8.83
N LYS A 468 9.64 35.67 8.80
CA LYS A 468 9.58 36.72 7.77
C LYS A 468 10.21 36.29 6.44
N SER A 469 11.21 35.40 6.50
CA SER A 469 11.94 34.89 5.34
C SER A 469 11.30 33.63 4.76
N VAL A 470 10.55 32.88 5.56
CA VAL A 470 9.89 31.64 5.12
C VAL A 470 8.65 31.97 4.28
N GLN A 471 8.69 31.52 3.03
CA GLN A 471 7.57 31.59 2.09
C GLN A 471 6.78 30.28 2.10
N ARG A 472 5.50 30.37 1.74
CA ARG A 472 4.61 29.20 1.54
C ARG A 472 4.29 29.08 0.07
N PHE A 473 4.27 27.84 -0.44
CA PHE A 473 3.83 27.59 -1.81
C PHE A 473 2.40 28.10 -2.04
N GLY A 474 2.16 28.71 -3.21
CA GLY A 474 0.86 29.25 -3.60
C GLY A 474 0.51 30.61 -2.98
N ASN A 475 1.43 31.25 -2.24
CA ASN A 475 1.22 32.59 -1.71
C ASN A 475 1.20 33.66 -2.81
N THR A 476 0.70 34.86 -2.49
CA THR A 476 0.55 35.97 -3.45
C THR A 476 1.88 36.41 -4.06
N LEU A 477 2.98 36.30 -3.30
CA LEU A 477 4.32 36.68 -3.75
C LEU A 477 4.87 35.71 -4.81
N GLU A 478 4.63 34.40 -4.67
CA GLU A 478 4.99 33.42 -5.70
C GLU A 478 4.19 33.65 -6.98
N LYS A 479 2.90 34.00 -6.88
CA LYS A 479 2.05 34.32 -8.04
C LYS A 479 2.53 35.54 -8.84
N GLN A 480 3.35 36.39 -8.24
CA GLN A 480 3.94 37.57 -8.87
C GLN A 480 5.32 37.29 -9.51
N ARG A 481 5.90 36.09 -9.32
CA ARG A 481 7.18 35.70 -9.94
C ARG A 481 7.00 35.17 -11.35
N ASN A 482 8.04 35.36 -12.17
CA ASN A 482 8.20 34.67 -13.45
C ASN A 482 8.67 33.22 -13.24
N GLY A 483 7.82 32.37 -12.62
CA GLY A 483 8.06 30.95 -12.41
C GLY A 483 8.17 30.52 -10.95
N SER A 484 8.03 29.22 -10.70
CA SER A 484 8.18 28.61 -9.35
C SER A 484 9.67 28.43 -9.02
N PRO A 485 10.07 28.57 -7.73
CA PRO A 485 11.48 28.44 -7.36
C PRO A 485 12.03 27.02 -7.56
N PHE A 486 13.32 26.96 -7.89
CA PHE A 486 14.12 25.74 -7.81
C PHE A 486 14.55 25.53 -6.36
N VAL A 487 13.95 24.54 -5.69
CA VAL A 487 14.11 24.33 -4.25
C VAL A 487 15.14 23.24 -3.99
N ILE A 488 16.18 23.60 -3.24
CA ILE A 488 17.25 22.69 -2.79
C ILE A 488 16.98 22.29 -1.33
N PHE A 489 16.78 20.99 -1.09
CA PHE A 489 16.72 20.43 0.26
C PHE A 489 18.12 20.28 0.82
N LEU A 490 18.42 20.98 1.92
CA LEU A 490 19.67 20.81 2.65
C LEU A 490 19.47 19.74 3.72
N SER A 491 20.04 18.54 3.51
CA SER A 491 20.04 17.48 4.52
C SER A 491 21.33 17.50 5.31
N TYR A 492 21.23 17.60 6.63
CA TYR A 492 22.40 17.77 7.50
C TYR A 492 22.13 17.29 8.93
N ARG A 493 23.19 17.25 9.74
CA ARG A 493 23.14 16.88 11.14
C ARG A 493 23.25 18.13 12.01
N TRP A 494 22.51 18.16 13.11
CA TRP A 494 22.65 19.21 14.11
C TRP A 494 23.93 18.97 14.91
N ILE A 495 24.92 19.84 14.76
CA ILE A 495 26.27 19.65 15.34
C ILE A 495 26.48 20.38 16.67
N GLY A 496 25.59 21.29 17.04
CA GLY A 496 25.74 22.14 18.23
C GLY A 496 25.05 21.62 19.49
N ASN A 497 25.06 20.31 19.76
CA ASN A 497 24.45 19.68 20.95
C ASN A 497 22.98 20.12 21.18
N GLY A 498 22.11 19.80 20.24
CA GLY A 498 20.70 20.24 20.27
C GLY A 498 20.45 21.59 19.57
N LYS A 499 21.49 22.16 18.95
CA LYS A 499 21.39 23.29 18.01
C LYS A 499 21.78 22.85 16.58
N PRO A 500 21.19 23.46 15.55
CA PRO A 500 21.52 23.17 14.14
C PRO A 500 23.00 23.41 13.82
N ASP A 501 23.62 24.40 14.45
CA ASP A 501 25.01 24.80 14.23
C ASP A 501 25.80 24.85 15.54
N ASP A 502 27.12 24.80 15.42
CA ASP A 502 28.05 25.05 16.51
C ASP A 502 28.31 26.56 16.69
N ASP A 503 29.03 26.91 17.76
CA ASP A 503 29.33 28.32 18.06
C ASP A 503 30.29 28.98 17.04
N GLN A 504 30.86 28.20 16.10
CA GLN A 504 31.73 28.69 15.03
C GLN A 504 30.99 28.93 13.71
N GLY A 505 29.70 28.58 13.63
CA GLY A 505 28.91 28.70 12.39
C GLY A 505 29.37 27.73 11.30
N THR A 506 29.96 26.59 11.69
CA THR A 506 30.53 25.61 10.76
C THR A 506 29.49 25.09 9.79
N GLN A 507 28.27 24.83 10.25
CA GLN A 507 27.21 24.24 9.45
C GLN A 507 26.67 25.24 8.42
N LEU A 508 26.44 26.49 8.80
CA LEU A 508 26.05 27.56 7.87
C LEU A 508 27.12 27.79 6.78
N ALA A 509 28.40 27.77 7.16
CA ALA A 509 29.51 27.91 6.21
C ALA A 509 29.53 26.75 5.19
N ARG A 510 29.33 25.51 5.65
CA ARG A 510 29.21 24.33 4.78
C ARG A 510 28.03 24.44 3.82
N MET A 511 26.85 24.83 4.31
CA MET A 511 25.65 25.01 3.50
C MET A 511 25.89 26.05 2.38
N ASN A 512 26.45 27.22 2.71
CA ASN A 512 26.77 28.25 1.73
C ASN A 512 27.78 27.75 0.69
N ALA A 513 28.86 27.08 1.12
CA ALA A 513 29.84 26.51 0.21
C ALA A 513 29.21 25.48 -0.73
N ALA A 514 28.34 24.61 -0.23
CA ALA A 514 27.68 23.59 -1.03
C ALA A 514 26.70 24.19 -2.05
N LEU A 515 25.95 25.22 -1.65
CA LEU A 515 25.08 25.97 -2.57
C LEU A 515 25.89 26.67 -3.66
N SER A 516 27.01 27.33 -3.32
CA SER A 516 27.90 27.93 -4.31
C SER A 516 28.48 26.91 -5.29
N GLN A 517 28.85 25.73 -4.81
CA GLN A 517 29.33 24.63 -5.66
C GLN A 517 28.24 24.07 -6.56
N PHE A 518 27.02 23.91 -6.04
CA PHE A 518 25.87 23.48 -6.82
C PHE A 518 25.56 24.47 -7.96
N LEU A 519 25.56 25.78 -7.68
CA LEU A 519 25.28 26.81 -8.69
C LEU A 519 26.40 26.91 -9.73
N ALA A 520 27.66 26.73 -9.33
CA ALA A 520 28.76 26.63 -10.27
C ALA A 520 28.62 25.44 -11.23
N ALA A 521 28.04 24.34 -10.76
CA ALA A 521 27.72 23.17 -11.59
C ALA A 521 26.46 23.35 -12.46
N HIS A 522 25.63 24.36 -12.19
CA HIS A 522 24.39 24.66 -12.93
C HIS A 522 24.33 26.12 -13.40
N PRO A 523 25.16 26.54 -14.39
CA PRO A 523 25.22 27.94 -14.84
C PRO A 523 23.91 28.49 -15.42
N TRP A 524 22.97 27.61 -15.76
CA TRP A 524 21.64 27.97 -16.27
C TRP A 524 20.69 28.43 -15.15
N LEU A 525 21.02 28.19 -13.89
CA LEU A 525 20.19 28.52 -12.74
C LEU A 525 20.70 29.81 -12.07
N SER A 526 19.88 30.86 -12.13
CA SER A 526 20.19 32.14 -11.51
C SER A 526 19.83 32.17 -10.02
N ASP A 527 20.60 32.92 -9.21
CA ASP A 527 20.42 33.01 -7.75
C ASP A 527 18.99 33.39 -7.33
N ASP A 528 18.31 34.25 -8.09
CA ASP A 528 16.96 34.75 -7.83
C ASP A 528 15.85 33.71 -8.09
N ARG A 529 16.19 32.59 -8.73
CA ARG A 529 15.30 31.44 -8.93
C ARG A 529 15.46 30.35 -7.88
N VAL A 530 16.47 30.46 -7.02
CA VAL A 530 16.82 29.40 -6.07
C VAL A 530 16.25 29.69 -4.69
N ALA A 531 15.69 28.65 -4.11
CA ALA A 531 15.27 28.65 -2.71
C ALA A 531 15.82 27.41 -2.02
N VAL A 532 15.87 27.46 -0.69
CA VAL A 532 16.31 26.37 0.16
C VAL A 532 15.19 25.88 1.05
N TRP A 533 15.16 24.57 1.27
CA TRP A 533 14.39 23.97 2.34
C TRP A 533 15.34 23.60 3.47
N LEU A 534 15.05 24.12 4.67
CA LEU A 534 15.87 23.95 5.87
C LEU A 534 14.99 23.53 7.04
N ASP A 535 15.29 22.41 7.69
CA ASP A 535 14.47 21.84 8.78
C ASP A 535 14.18 22.85 9.90
N VAL A 536 15.19 23.56 10.44
CA VAL A 536 15.00 24.50 11.54
C VAL A 536 14.18 25.73 11.14
N GLY A 537 14.18 26.09 9.86
CA GLY A 537 13.44 27.25 9.36
C GLY A 537 12.04 26.92 8.86
N CYS A 538 11.89 25.81 8.14
CA CYS A 538 10.65 25.42 7.50
C CYS A 538 9.73 24.61 8.43
N ILE A 539 10.28 23.93 9.45
CA ILE A 539 9.49 23.28 10.50
C ILE A 539 9.31 24.26 11.66
N HIS A 540 8.09 24.37 12.16
CA HIS A 540 7.79 25.19 13.33
C HIS A 540 8.52 24.68 14.58
N GLN A 541 9.26 25.54 15.29
CA GLN A 541 10.10 25.10 16.41
C GLN A 541 9.46 25.31 17.80
N LEU A 542 8.49 26.21 17.93
CA LEU A 542 7.93 26.62 19.24
C LEU A 542 6.78 25.72 19.71
N ASP A 543 5.81 25.52 18.84
CA ASP A 543 4.61 24.71 19.09
C ASP A 543 4.88 23.24 18.74
N PRO A 544 4.76 22.30 19.70
CA PRO A 544 5.00 20.87 19.48
C PRO A 544 4.08 20.21 18.45
N ASP A 545 2.81 20.60 18.39
CA ASP A 545 1.82 19.97 17.51
C ASP A 545 2.05 20.40 16.07
N ILE A 546 2.30 21.70 15.86
CA ILE A 546 2.68 22.23 14.54
C ILE A 546 4.04 21.65 14.12
N ARG A 547 5.00 21.54 15.04
CA ARG A 547 6.30 20.93 14.79
C ARG A 547 6.16 19.49 14.31
N GLN A 548 5.28 18.71 14.97
CA GLN A 548 5.05 17.32 14.59
C GLN A 548 4.48 17.20 13.18
N ARG A 549 3.59 18.12 12.76
CA ARG A 549 3.11 18.15 11.37
C ARG A 549 4.22 18.39 10.36
N GLY A 550 5.15 19.31 10.68
CA GLY A 550 6.32 19.56 9.83
C GLY A 550 7.27 18.36 9.75
N ILE A 551 7.53 17.69 10.88
CA ILE A 551 8.32 16.45 10.92
C ILE A 551 7.64 15.35 10.10
N ASN A 552 6.32 15.18 10.25
CA ASN A 552 5.56 14.22 9.47
C ASN A 552 5.57 14.57 7.96
N ALA A 553 5.66 15.84 7.56
CA ALA A 553 5.65 16.20 6.15
C ALA A 553 6.98 15.89 5.44
N LEU A 554 8.09 15.71 6.18
CA LEU A 554 9.46 15.61 5.64
C LEU A 554 9.59 14.71 4.39
N PRO A 555 9.13 13.45 4.37
CA PRO A 555 9.28 12.59 3.19
C PRO A 555 8.54 13.13 1.96
N LEU A 556 7.39 13.77 2.17
CA LEU A 556 6.57 14.36 1.11
C LEU A 556 7.18 15.66 0.59
N ILE A 557 7.82 16.44 1.47
CA ILE A 557 8.55 17.65 1.11
C ILE A 557 9.75 17.31 0.23
N ILE A 558 10.51 16.27 0.57
CA ILE A 558 11.68 15.82 -0.23
C ILE A 558 11.26 15.53 -1.67
N ALA A 559 10.13 14.87 -1.87
CA ALA A 559 9.62 14.59 -3.20
C ALA A 559 9.23 15.85 -4.00
N GLN A 560 8.95 16.96 -3.32
CA GLN A 560 8.58 18.26 -3.89
C GLN A 560 9.79 19.21 -4.08
N CYS A 561 10.98 18.82 -3.63
CA CYS A 561 12.22 19.56 -3.88
C CYS A 561 12.82 19.16 -5.24
N ASN A 562 13.51 20.09 -5.90
CA ASN A 562 14.18 19.82 -7.18
C ASN A 562 15.48 19.04 -6.97
N ALA A 563 16.22 19.41 -5.92
CA ALA A 563 17.50 18.80 -5.58
C ALA A 563 17.63 18.57 -4.08
N MET A 564 18.50 17.64 -3.71
CA MET A 564 19.01 17.48 -2.35
C MET A 564 20.52 17.65 -2.35
N ILE A 565 21.03 18.32 -1.33
CA ILE A 565 22.45 18.31 -0.97
C ILE A 565 22.56 17.71 0.43
N SER A 566 23.23 16.56 0.54
CA SER A 566 23.60 15.98 1.83
C SER A 566 24.95 16.52 2.30
N LEU A 567 24.99 17.04 3.52
CA LEU A 567 26.23 17.51 4.15
C LEU A 567 26.85 16.38 4.97
N ASP A 568 27.47 15.44 4.25
CA ASP A 568 27.99 14.21 4.81
C ASP A 568 29.10 14.48 5.84
N ASP A 569 28.99 13.83 6.99
CA ASP A 569 30.06 13.67 7.96
C ASP A 569 30.16 12.19 8.35
N TRP A 570 31.11 11.85 9.22
CA TRP A 570 31.35 10.46 9.65
C TRP A 570 30.17 9.80 10.39
N ALA A 571 29.19 10.58 10.87
CA ALA A 571 28.01 10.12 11.62
C ALA A 571 26.69 10.35 10.88
N TYR A 572 26.72 10.94 9.69
CA TYR A 572 25.51 11.33 8.97
C TYR A 572 24.67 10.11 8.58
N HIS A 573 25.28 9.13 7.92
CA HIS A 573 24.61 7.89 7.51
C HIS A 573 24.34 6.90 8.65
N SER A 574 24.83 7.14 9.87
CA SER A 574 24.42 6.33 11.02
C SER A 574 23.05 6.75 11.57
N ARG A 575 22.47 7.88 11.15
CA ARG A 575 21.13 8.31 11.58
C ARG A 575 20.06 7.76 10.65
N ALA A 576 19.01 7.19 11.23
CA ALA A 576 17.92 6.59 10.49
C ALA A 576 17.16 7.61 9.61
N TRP A 577 16.81 8.77 10.17
CA TRP A 577 16.09 9.82 9.43
C TRP A 577 16.89 10.36 8.23
N CYS A 578 18.15 10.76 8.42
CA CYS A 578 19.01 11.21 7.32
C CYS A 578 19.18 10.13 6.24
N SER A 579 19.30 8.86 6.65
CA SER A 579 19.38 7.74 5.69
C SER A 579 18.11 7.55 4.88
N VAL A 580 16.92 7.71 5.49
CA VAL A 580 15.64 7.68 4.78
C VAL A 580 15.49 8.85 3.83
N GLU A 581 15.89 10.06 4.23
CA GLU A 581 15.83 11.25 3.37
C GLU A 581 16.61 11.02 2.06
N VAL A 582 17.86 10.56 2.19
CA VAL A 582 18.72 10.22 1.04
C VAL A 582 18.12 9.08 0.22
N LEU A 583 17.58 8.04 0.87
CA LEU A 583 16.93 6.92 0.18
C LEU A 583 15.76 7.39 -0.67
N VAL A 584 14.88 8.26 -0.15
CA VAL A 584 13.72 8.79 -0.88
C VAL A 584 14.20 9.58 -2.10
N MET A 585 15.16 10.50 -1.91
CA MET A 585 15.65 11.33 -3.01
C MET A 585 16.38 10.53 -4.09
N GLN A 586 17.26 9.60 -3.69
CA GLN A 586 17.96 8.72 -4.64
C GLN A 586 16.98 7.82 -5.38
N THR A 587 15.95 7.32 -4.69
CA THR A 587 14.87 6.55 -5.33
C THR A 587 14.19 7.35 -6.43
N LEU A 588 13.79 8.59 -6.13
CA LEU A 588 13.13 9.48 -7.07
C LEU A 588 14.02 9.78 -8.28
N ARG A 589 15.28 10.14 -8.04
CA ARG A 589 16.28 10.36 -9.10
C ARG A 589 16.48 9.11 -9.95
N ASP A 590 16.81 7.98 -9.34
CA ASP A 590 17.17 6.75 -10.05
C ASP A 590 15.99 6.19 -10.86
N SER A 591 14.76 6.40 -10.38
CA SER A 591 13.54 5.86 -10.99
C SER A 591 12.94 6.75 -12.09
N TYR A 592 13.05 8.07 -11.92
CA TYR A 592 12.33 9.03 -12.76
C TYR A 592 13.25 10.02 -13.48
N GLY A 593 14.46 10.26 -12.97
CA GLY A 593 15.41 11.20 -13.54
C GLY A 593 15.00 12.68 -13.41
N LEU A 594 14.04 12.99 -12.54
CA LEU A 594 13.46 14.34 -12.38
C LEU A 594 14.05 15.13 -11.19
N HIS A 595 14.83 14.44 -10.35
CA HIS A 595 15.40 15.00 -9.13
C HIS A 595 16.92 14.90 -9.15
N GLU A 596 17.57 15.78 -8.41
CA GLU A 596 19.02 15.75 -8.22
C GLU A 596 19.41 15.40 -6.79
N CYS A 597 20.52 14.68 -6.63
CA CYS A 597 21.04 14.32 -5.32
C CYS A 597 22.56 14.44 -5.32
N TRP A 598 23.07 15.33 -4.47
CA TRP A 598 24.47 15.70 -4.33
C TRP A 598 24.94 15.52 -2.90
N SER A 599 26.24 15.32 -2.71
CA SER A 599 26.88 15.16 -1.41
C SER A 599 28.08 16.11 -1.29
N GLN A 600 28.21 16.73 -0.12
CA GLN A 600 29.41 17.48 0.28
C GLN A 600 30.06 16.85 1.51
N ARG A 601 31.19 16.16 1.30
CA ARG A 601 31.98 15.52 2.37
C ARG A 601 32.96 16.48 3.04
N SER A 602 33.40 17.50 2.31
CA SER A 602 34.26 18.57 2.81
C SER A 602 34.07 19.82 1.94
N LEU A 603 34.58 20.97 2.38
CA LEU A 603 34.48 22.22 1.61
C LEU A 603 35.08 22.13 0.20
N SER A 604 35.94 21.16 -0.09
CA SER A 604 36.54 20.94 -1.41
C SER A 604 36.01 19.70 -2.14
N HIS A 605 35.15 18.89 -1.53
CA HIS A 605 34.65 17.64 -2.10
C HIS A 605 33.13 17.68 -2.24
N PHE A 606 32.67 17.96 -3.46
CA PHE A 606 31.27 18.05 -3.84
C PHE A 606 31.02 17.22 -5.09
N GLU A 607 30.11 16.26 -5.01
CA GLU A 607 29.86 15.31 -6.09
C GLU A 607 28.40 14.85 -6.13
N ARG A 608 27.98 14.23 -7.24
CA ARG A 608 26.69 13.56 -7.30
C ARG A 608 26.68 12.38 -6.32
N ALA A 609 25.64 12.28 -5.52
CA ALA A 609 25.53 11.25 -4.48
C ALA A 609 25.32 9.85 -5.10
N VAL A 610 26.39 9.07 -5.19
CA VAL A 610 26.33 7.69 -5.73
C VAL A 610 26.19 6.61 -4.66
N THR A 611 26.52 6.94 -3.41
CA THR A 611 26.51 5.96 -2.31
C THR A 611 25.09 5.79 -1.81
N ARG A 612 24.55 4.57 -1.89
CA ARG A 612 23.27 4.24 -1.25
C ARG A 612 23.44 4.21 0.27
N PRO A 613 22.52 4.80 1.04
CA PRO A 613 22.57 4.72 2.50
C PRO A 613 22.47 3.25 2.94
N PRO A 614 23.19 2.84 4.00
CA PRO A 614 23.21 1.46 4.49
C PRO A 614 21.95 1.12 5.28
N ILE A 615 20.78 1.21 4.64
CA ILE A 615 19.47 1.02 5.28
C ILE A 615 18.80 -0.26 4.82
N ASP A 616 18.56 -1.17 5.77
CA ASP A 616 17.81 -2.41 5.57
C ASP A 616 16.43 -2.35 6.25
N ASP A 617 15.62 -3.39 6.08
CA ASP A 617 14.27 -3.46 6.66
C ASP A 617 14.25 -3.57 8.19
N LYS A 618 15.39 -3.92 8.77
CA LYS A 618 15.57 -4.05 10.22
C LYS A 618 16.14 -2.79 10.85
N LEU A 619 16.56 -1.81 10.04
CA LEU A 619 17.32 -0.63 10.43
C LEU A 619 18.61 -0.99 11.17
N THR A 620 19.27 -2.09 10.76
CA THR A 620 20.44 -2.64 11.45
C THR A 620 21.57 -1.60 11.50
N GLY A 621 22.04 -1.27 12.71
CA GLY A 621 23.15 -0.33 12.91
C GLY A 621 22.78 1.15 12.78
N LEU A 622 21.50 1.50 12.56
CA LEU A 622 21.05 2.88 12.50
C LEU A 622 20.58 3.40 13.86
N GLN A 623 20.92 4.65 14.14
CA GLN A 623 20.52 5.39 15.33
C GLN A 623 19.15 6.03 15.12
N LEU A 624 18.22 5.71 16.02
CA LEU A 624 16.89 6.31 16.14
C LEU A 624 16.86 7.17 17.41
N THR A 625 16.31 8.37 17.32
CA THR A 625 16.18 9.26 18.48
C THR A 625 15.20 8.67 19.50
N PHE A 626 14.07 8.13 19.02
CA PHE A 626 13.08 7.43 19.82
C PHE A 626 12.77 6.07 19.19
N PRO A 627 13.52 5.00 19.50
CA PRO A 627 13.40 3.70 18.80
C PRO A 627 11.98 3.17 18.67
N ASP A 628 11.18 3.26 19.73
CA ASP A 628 9.80 2.73 19.77
C ASP A 628 8.81 3.55 18.94
N LYS A 629 9.07 4.85 18.74
CA LYS A 629 8.21 5.77 17.96
C LYS A 629 8.68 5.93 16.51
N ASP A 630 9.98 6.11 16.34
CA ASP A 630 10.60 6.38 15.04
C ASP A 630 10.77 5.09 14.23
N GLY A 631 11.12 3.98 14.87
CA GLY A 631 11.45 2.72 14.21
C GLY A 631 10.36 2.23 13.24
N PRO A 632 9.08 2.08 13.68
CA PRO A 632 7.98 1.70 12.80
C PRO A 632 7.76 2.68 11.64
N THR A 633 7.91 3.98 11.89
CA THR A 633 7.71 5.04 10.89
C THR A 633 8.81 5.00 9.82
N VAL A 634 10.08 4.90 10.24
CA VAL A 634 11.24 4.81 9.35
C VAL A 634 11.15 3.54 8.50
N LYS A 635 10.83 2.38 9.09
CA LYS A 635 10.63 1.13 8.33
C LYS A 635 9.53 1.27 7.27
N PHE A 636 8.41 1.87 7.64
CA PHE A 636 7.32 2.15 6.71
C PHE A 636 7.79 3.05 5.55
N LEU A 637 8.55 4.12 5.82
CA LEU A 637 9.06 5.03 4.79
C LEU A 637 10.11 4.39 3.88
N VAL A 638 10.98 3.52 4.42
CA VAL A 638 11.92 2.71 3.61
C VAL A 638 11.14 1.85 2.62
N ARG A 639 10.10 1.17 3.09
CA ARG A 639 9.22 0.36 2.25
C ARG A 639 8.49 1.21 1.20
N GLN A 640 7.89 2.33 1.58
CA GLN A 640 7.20 3.23 0.65
C GLN A 640 8.15 3.77 -0.42
N SER A 641 9.41 4.06 -0.07
CA SER A 641 10.44 4.46 -1.05
C SER A 641 10.65 3.34 -2.08
N ARG A 642 10.79 2.09 -1.66
CA ARG A 642 10.95 0.95 -2.60
C ARG A 642 9.74 0.73 -3.50
N ILE A 643 8.53 0.98 -3.00
CA ILE A 643 7.30 0.90 -3.79
C ILE A 643 7.22 2.07 -4.77
N LEU A 644 7.67 3.26 -4.36
CA LEU A 644 7.76 4.44 -5.22
C LEU A 644 8.81 4.26 -6.33
N ALA A 645 9.83 3.43 -6.14
CA ALA A 645 10.81 3.16 -7.18
C ALA A 645 10.14 2.62 -8.45
N LYS A 646 10.61 3.01 -9.64
CA LYS A 646 10.19 2.38 -10.90
C LYS A 646 10.80 0.97 -10.98
N ALA A 647 10.07 0.03 -11.57
CA ALA A 647 10.51 -1.37 -11.71
C ALA A 647 11.62 -1.50 -12.75
#